data_AF-A0A7X2NRY0-F1
#
_entry.id   AF-A0A7X2NRY0-F1
#
_cell.length_a   1.000
_cell.length_b   1.000
_cell.length_c   1.000
_cell.angle_alpha   90.00
_cell.angle_beta   90.00
_cell.angle_gamma   90.00
#
_symmetry.space_group_name_H-M   'P 1'
#
loop_
_entity.id
_entity.type
_entity.pdbx_description
1 polymer ?
#
loop_
_entity_poly.entity_id
_entity_poly.type
_entity_poly.pdbx_seq_one_letter_code
_entity_poly.pdbx_strand_id
1 'polypeptide(L)'
;MKKRIMRGIAIILSCFLFPLTNLLAEDISGTTISGNAAEPNGFYERSVRLNNNDLLMTWCREFPINSNWQGMKSYLFFKSSDNGKTWTQVSELDPSNWERLSSDKMGMCGMYVLPQTVGNYSAGTVLFATSDWSSNEYCIHIWRSEDNGITWQKHSDLAARGTDNQTVWEPEFQMLSDGSLVCYYSDERQEGYDQCIAEEISTDGGITWGSYSIIAGKYVEGWVRGVSPTQWRPGMPRVEKLSNGSYFMVYENIGDGNNGKVSYRISSDGINWGEQSDIGTLILSGSYECHQCPELAVLNNGTGADTIFVRGMNDTCSPSELFMSTDHGQSWQLAEAPLTLVRNENKGSSWSGTLLGFDNHLVEINNYYNGSWNEIRSNSAYLSNGQIFVNGAEYKISNSANNFCLDDAGGSTSWGTTMILWTDNNEKTQSWMTHDNGDGSFTLINQFSNLALDNPNGSNADGTLIQQWDVNYSPAESWRFLAAGNGYFRIQNVCSGLYLDTENNSTSLHANIAQNSLSDSATQLWKIERIYSIARFRSFNISDCHVYHDTSGSLLIANQSTSLALKSSQWKLVNGLADSNAVSFESVDQPGYYLRHKDGKVIISQNDGTDLFKNDATWIMHEGLSDTSGNSFETYNYSGQYIRHYNSYLIISSITTDLDKLDATFILEKQ
;
A
#
# COMPACT_ATOMS: atom_id res chain seq x y z
N MET A 1 -23.76 -11.65 -77.56
CA MET A 1 -22.98 -10.53 -76.98
C MET A 1 -23.92 -9.56 -76.27
N LYS A 2 -24.02 -9.62 -74.95
CA LYS A 2 -24.75 -8.63 -74.14
C LYS A 2 -23.87 -8.29 -72.93
N LYS A 3 -23.34 -7.06 -72.86
CA LYS A 3 -22.73 -6.47 -71.66
C LYS A 3 -23.78 -5.56 -71.01
N ARG A 4 -24.08 -5.79 -69.73
CA ARG A 4 -24.94 -4.93 -68.90
C ARG A 4 -24.08 -4.35 -67.78
N ILE A 5 -24.19 -3.04 -67.61
CA ILE A 5 -23.53 -2.21 -66.62
C ILE A 5 -24.16 -2.47 -65.25
N MET A 6 -23.36 -2.81 -64.24
CA MET A 6 -23.78 -2.84 -62.83
C MET A 6 -23.33 -1.54 -62.13
N ARG A 7 -24.30 -0.91 -61.45
CA ARG A 7 -24.11 0.19 -60.50
C ARG A 7 -23.72 -0.41 -59.14
N GLY A 8 -22.57 -0.04 -58.60
CA GLY A 8 -22.20 -0.30 -57.21
C GLY A 8 -22.61 0.89 -56.33
N ILE A 9 -23.43 0.62 -55.32
CA ILE A 9 -23.75 1.55 -54.23
C ILE A 9 -22.57 1.52 -53.26
N ALA A 10 -21.87 2.64 -53.08
CA ALA A 10 -20.87 2.81 -52.04
C ALA A 10 -21.58 3.17 -50.73
N ILE A 11 -21.59 2.23 -49.79
CA ILE A 11 -21.92 2.49 -48.39
C ILE A 11 -20.67 3.13 -47.77
N ILE A 12 -20.75 4.41 -47.42
CA ILE A 12 -19.73 5.10 -46.63
C ILE A 12 -19.87 4.58 -45.19
N LEU A 13 -19.06 3.59 -44.83
CA LEU A 13 -18.81 3.25 -43.43
C LEU A 13 -17.80 4.27 -42.90
N SER A 14 -18.28 5.31 -42.23
CA SER A 14 -17.44 6.16 -41.40
C SER A 14 -17.05 5.38 -40.15
N CYS A 15 -15.93 4.68 -40.20
CA CYS A 15 -15.27 4.16 -39.01
C CYS A 15 -14.75 5.35 -38.19
N PHE A 16 -15.54 5.81 -37.23
CA PHE A 16 -15.01 6.52 -36.08
C PHE A 16 -14.24 5.48 -35.25
N LEU A 17 -12.94 5.41 -35.47
CA LEU A 17 -11.99 4.82 -34.53
C LEU A 17 -11.98 5.74 -33.30
N PHE A 18 -12.86 5.48 -32.34
CA PHE A 18 -12.59 5.87 -30.98
C PHE A 18 -11.42 5.01 -30.50
N PRO A 19 -10.38 5.59 -29.85
CA PRO A 19 -9.49 4.75 -29.09
C PRO A 19 -10.35 4.16 -27.96
N LEU A 20 -10.60 2.85 -28.02
CA LEU A 20 -10.88 2.08 -26.82
C LEU A 20 -9.63 2.18 -25.95
N THR A 21 -9.52 3.25 -25.17
CA THR A 21 -8.83 3.16 -23.90
C THR A 21 -9.70 2.21 -23.08
N ASN A 22 -9.39 0.92 -23.13
CA ASN A 22 -9.69 0.08 -21.99
C ASN A 22 -9.01 0.79 -20.81
N LEU A 23 -9.77 1.56 -20.02
CA LEU A 23 -9.42 1.70 -18.61
C LEU A 23 -9.55 0.27 -18.06
N LEU A 24 -8.50 -0.51 -18.27
CA LEU A 24 -8.22 -1.61 -17.36
C LEU A 24 -8.12 -0.93 -16.00
N ALA A 25 -8.84 -1.44 -15.00
CA ALA A 25 -8.58 -1.08 -13.62
C ALA A 25 -7.07 -1.03 -13.45
N GLU A 26 -6.53 0.12 -13.03
CA GLU A 26 -5.16 0.15 -12.57
C GLU A 26 -5.06 -0.99 -11.56
N ASP A 27 -4.12 -1.91 -11.81
CA ASP A 27 -3.78 -2.93 -10.82
C ASP A 27 -3.65 -2.18 -9.49
N ILE A 28 -4.29 -2.65 -8.43
CA ILE A 28 -4.15 -2.18 -7.03
C ILE A 28 -2.68 -1.97 -6.60
N SER A 29 -1.74 -2.48 -7.38
CA SER A 29 -0.31 -2.18 -7.41
C SER A 29 0.08 -0.80 -8.01
N GLY A 30 -0.87 0.10 -8.29
CA GLY A 30 -0.64 1.48 -8.73
C GLY A 30 -0.01 1.65 -10.11
N THR A 31 0.38 2.89 -10.43
CA THR A 31 1.04 3.24 -11.68
C THR A 31 2.49 2.75 -11.70
N THR A 32 2.94 2.17 -12.83
CA THR A 32 4.35 1.85 -13.05
C THR A 32 5.16 3.10 -13.40
N ILE A 33 6.17 3.41 -12.57
CA ILE A 33 7.15 4.47 -12.83
C ILE A 33 8.27 3.96 -13.72
N SER A 34 8.84 2.81 -13.36
CA SER A 34 9.98 2.19 -14.05
C SER A 34 10.02 0.68 -13.78
N GLY A 35 10.75 -0.06 -14.62
CA GLY A 35 10.99 -1.49 -14.44
C GLY A 35 11.15 -2.20 -15.78
N ASN A 36 12.26 -2.94 -15.94
CA ASN A 36 12.51 -3.73 -17.14
C ASN A 36 13.57 -4.80 -16.86
N ALA A 37 13.70 -5.76 -17.78
CA ALA A 37 14.64 -6.86 -17.65
C ALA A 37 16.13 -6.45 -17.62
N ALA A 38 16.50 -5.24 -18.09
CA ALA A 38 17.87 -4.75 -18.05
C ALA A 38 18.27 -4.18 -16.68
N GLU A 39 17.29 -3.81 -15.85
CA GLU A 39 17.49 -3.27 -14.49
C GLU A 39 16.50 -3.93 -13.52
N PRO A 40 16.69 -5.24 -13.24
CA PRO A 40 15.66 -6.02 -12.58
C PRO A 40 15.59 -5.80 -11.06
N ASN A 41 16.56 -5.09 -10.49
CA ASN A 41 16.82 -5.02 -9.06
C ASN A 41 16.68 -3.60 -8.51
N GLY A 42 15.69 -2.83 -8.97
CA GLY A 42 15.33 -1.52 -8.38
C GLY A 42 14.71 -1.67 -6.98
N PHE A 43 15.12 -0.82 -6.04
CA PHE A 43 14.79 -0.88 -4.60
C PHE A 43 15.20 0.44 -3.89
N TYR A 44 14.82 0.63 -2.62
CA TYR A 44 15.16 1.80 -1.80
C TYR A 44 14.67 3.11 -2.42
N GLU A 45 13.37 3.17 -2.68
CA GLU A 45 12.73 4.34 -3.25
C GLU A 45 12.71 5.46 -2.20
N ARG A 46 13.11 6.66 -2.60
CA ARG A 46 13.00 7.86 -1.78
C ARG A 46 12.25 8.92 -2.56
N SER A 47 11.28 9.52 -1.89
CA SER A 47 10.46 10.59 -2.45
C SER A 47 10.32 11.71 -1.45
N VAL A 48 10.14 12.93 -1.95
CA VAL A 48 9.84 14.13 -1.15
C VAL A 48 8.82 15.00 -1.87
N ARG A 49 8.03 15.75 -1.10
CA ARG A 49 7.20 16.83 -1.64
C ARG A 49 8.02 18.11 -1.72
N LEU A 50 8.08 18.71 -2.90
CA LEU A 50 8.75 19.97 -3.18
C LEU A 50 7.86 21.17 -2.78
N ASN A 51 8.44 22.35 -2.63
CA ASN A 51 7.71 23.58 -2.25
C ASN A 51 6.65 24.01 -3.28
N ASN A 52 6.74 23.55 -4.52
CA ASN A 52 5.74 23.79 -5.56
C ASN A 52 4.66 22.70 -5.61
N ASN A 53 4.57 21.85 -4.58
CA ASN A 53 3.68 20.69 -4.44
C ASN A 53 3.95 19.52 -5.39
N ASP A 54 4.96 19.61 -6.26
CA ASP A 54 5.40 18.45 -7.04
C ASP A 54 6.04 17.40 -6.11
N LEU A 55 5.99 16.15 -6.52
CA LEU A 55 6.77 15.08 -5.90
C LEU A 55 8.05 14.87 -6.69
N LEU A 56 9.18 14.69 -6.00
CA LEU A 56 10.46 14.29 -6.58
C LEU A 56 10.85 12.94 -5.99
N MET A 57 11.29 12.00 -6.82
CA MET A 57 11.69 10.68 -6.36
C MET A 57 12.90 10.10 -7.08
N THR A 58 13.55 9.14 -6.43
CA THR A 58 14.72 8.39 -6.91
C THR A 58 14.74 7.02 -6.23
N TRP A 59 15.62 6.12 -6.68
CA TRP A 59 15.83 4.81 -6.07
C TRP A 59 17.22 4.27 -6.39
N CYS A 60 17.63 3.23 -5.67
CA CYS A 60 18.83 2.47 -6.01
C CYS A 60 18.50 1.47 -7.12
N ARG A 61 19.19 1.55 -8.27
CA ARG A 61 18.84 0.74 -9.47
C ARG A 61 19.32 -0.71 -9.43
N GLU A 62 20.20 -1.06 -8.50
CA GLU A 62 20.77 -2.40 -8.38
C GLU A 62 20.94 -2.80 -6.90
N PHE A 63 20.19 -3.81 -6.44
CA PHE A 63 20.18 -4.26 -5.05
C PHE A 63 21.46 -4.99 -4.65
N PRO A 64 22.24 -4.47 -3.67
CA PRO A 64 23.51 -5.08 -3.28
C PRO A 64 23.40 -6.55 -2.89
N ILE A 65 22.32 -6.98 -2.23
CA ILE A 65 22.17 -8.40 -1.86
C ILE A 65 22.00 -9.28 -3.10
N ASN A 66 21.22 -8.84 -4.09
CA ASN A 66 21.01 -9.59 -5.34
C ASN A 66 22.22 -9.53 -6.27
N SER A 67 23.00 -8.46 -6.18
CA SER A 67 24.13 -8.19 -7.08
C SER A 67 25.49 -8.60 -6.51
N ASN A 68 25.52 -9.22 -5.33
CA ASN A 68 26.75 -9.48 -4.57
C ASN A 68 27.58 -8.21 -4.34
N TRP A 69 26.89 -7.11 -4.03
CA TRP A 69 27.44 -5.81 -3.69
C TRP A 69 28.27 -5.19 -4.82
N GLN A 70 27.84 -5.38 -6.07
CA GLN A 70 28.48 -4.85 -7.29
C GLN A 70 27.42 -4.36 -8.30
N GLY A 71 27.82 -3.55 -9.27
CA GLY A 71 26.98 -3.09 -10.36
C GLY A 71 26.06 -1.90 -10.02
N MET A 72 26.30 -1.21 -8.89
CA MET A 72 25.49 -0.04 -8.51
C MET A 72 25.67 1.11 -9.52
N LYS A 73 24.57 1.81 -9.79
CA LYS A 73 24.46 2.77 -10.90
C LYS A 73 24.18 4.18 -10.41
N SER A 74 24.25 5.14 -11.33
CA SER A 74 23.73 6.49 -11.16
C SER A 74 22.26 6.52 -10.75
N TYR A 75 21.86 7.58 -10.07
CA TYR A 75 20.51 7.81 -9.59
C TYR A 75 19.71 8.60 -10.62
N LEU A 76 18.54 8.09 -11.00
CA LEU A 76 17.62 8.78 -11.89
C LEU A 76 16.54 9.47 -11.05
N PHE A 77 16.25 10.73 -11.35
CA PHE A 77 15.25 11.50 -10.64
C PHE A 77 14.01 11.70 -11.48
N PHE A 78 12.84 11.46 -10.89
CA PHE A 78 11.55 11.57 -11.53
C PHE A 78 10.67 12.56 -10.77
N LYS A 79 9.86 13.29 -11.51
CA LYS A 79 8.93 14.28 -10.95
C LYS A 79 7.49 13.94 -11.30
N SER A 80 6.58 14.13 -10.35
CA SER A 80 5.12 14.09 -10.54
C SER A 80 4.50 15.42 -10.12
N SER A 81 3.51 15.87 -10.90
CA SER A 81 2.73 17.10 -10.62
C SER A 81 1.25 16.80 -10.32
N ASP A 82 0.91 15.53 -10.15
CA ASP A 82 -0.46 15.01 -10.03
C ASP A 82 -0.58 13.97 -8.91
N ASN A 83 0.12 14.21 -7.80
CA ASN A 83 0.13 13.37 -6.59
C ASN A 83 0.57 11.92 -6.84
N GLY A 84 1.53 11.72 -7.75
CA GLY A 84 2.16 10.42 -7.97
C GLY A 84 1.45 9.53 -9.01
N LYS A 85 0.50 10.08 -9.77
CA LYS A 85 -0.20 9.35 -10.85
C LYS A 85 0.63 9.27 -12.12
N THR A 86 1.36 10.33 -12.47
CA THR A 86 2.28 10.32 -13.61
C THR A 86 3.65 10.85 -13.23
N TRP A 87 4.68 10.28 -13.84
CA TRP A 87 6.08 10.55 -13.52
C TRP A 87 6.90 10.81 -14.77
N THR A 88 7.77 11.81 -14.71
CA THR A 88 8.71 12.14 -15.80
C THR A 88 10.12 12.24 -15.25
N GLN A 89 11.08 11.58 -15.90
CA GLN A 89 12.49 11.73 -15.54
C GLN A 89 12.95 13.18 -15.79
N VAL A 90 13.58 13.80 -14.80
CA VAL A 90 14.05 15.20 -14.86
C VAL A 90 15.58 15.33 -14.84
N SER A 91 16.29 14.41 -14.17
CA SER A 91 17.74 14.46 -14.08
C SER A 91 18.36 13.09 -13.82
N GLU A 92 19.69 13.06 -13.84
CA GLU A 92 20.53 11.94 -13.41
C GLU A 92 21.69 12.46 -12.58
N LEU A 93 22.01 11.77 -11.49
CA LEU A 93 23.19 12.02 -10.66
C LEU A 93 24.05 10.76 -10.70
N ASP A 94 25.20 10.85 -11.37
CA ASP A 94 26.25 9.83 -11.30
C ASP A 94 27.34 10.28 -10.32
N PRO A 95 27.47 9.63 -9.14
CA PRO A 95 28.52 9.96 -8.18
C PRO A 95 29.93 9.94 -8.77
N SER A 96 30.16 9.14 -9.81
CA SER A 96 31.46 9.01 -10.50
C SER A 96 31.93 10.30 -11.18
N ASN A 97 31.06 11.33 -11.28
CA ASN A 97 31.41 12.66 -11.76
C ASN A 97 32.20 13.50 -10.74
N TRP A 98 32.34 13.05 -9.50
CA TRP A 98 33.10 13.72 -8.45
C TRP A 98 34.36 12.93 -8.11
N GLU A 99 35.44 13.66 -7.77
CA GLU A 99 36.73 13.06 -7.46
C GLU A 99 36.59 12.03 -6.32
N ARG A 100 37.21 10.85 -6.49
CA ARG A 100 37.25 9.71 -5.54
C ARG A 100 35.93 8.97 -5.30
N LEU A 101 34.81 9.45 -5.84
CA LEU A 101 33.53 8.76 -5.73
C LEU A 101 33.32 7.75 -6.87
N SER A 102 32.52 6.72 -6.58
CA SER A 102 32.13 5.69 -7.53
C SER A 102 30.69 5.29 -7.27
N SER A 103 29.86 5.27 -8.31
CA SER A 103 28.48 4.78 -8.16
C SER A 103 28.43 3.32 -7.69
N ASP A 104 29.46 2.53 -7.97
CA ASP A 104 29.48 1.07 -7.75
C ASP A 104 29.54 0.65 -6.27
N LYS A 105 29.71 1.58 -5.33
CA LYS A 105 29.80 1.28 -3.88
C LYS A 105 28.96 2.23 -3.03
N MET A 106 27.86 2.70 -3.61
CA MET A 106 26.96 3.66 -3.00
C MET A 106 25.51 3.22 -3.12
N GLY A 107 24.69 3.55 -2.11
CA GLY A 107 23.32 3.07 -2.02
C GLY A 107 22.58 3.56 -0.79
N MET A 108 21.45 2.90 -0.49
CA MET A 108 20.62 3.12 0.70
C MET A 108 20.31 4.60 0.91
N CYS A 109 19.68 5.20 -0.11
CA CYS A 109 19.59 6.65 -0.20
C CYS A 109 18.59 7.26 0.81
N GLY A 110 18.74 8.58 1.01
CA GLY A 110 17.82 9.45 1.75
C GLY A 110 17.61 10.75 0.99
N MET A 111 16.48 11.42 1.21
CA MET A 111 16.18 12.69 0.56
C MET A 111 15.37 13.59 1.49
N TYR A 112 15.65 14.90 1.46
CA TYR A 112 15.00 15.87 2.35
C TYR A 112 14.88 17.24 1.67
N VAL A 113 13.80 17.96 1.93
CA VAL A 113 13.62 19.33 1.46
C VAL A 113 13.72 20.26 2.65
N LEU A 114 14.63 21.23 2.60
CA LEU A 114 14.77 22.20 3.69
C LEU A 114 13.48 23.02 3.84
N PRO A 115 12.77 22.93 4.98
CA PRO A 115 11.51 23.67 5.18
C PRO A 115 11.74 25.17 5.40
N GLN A 116 12.98 25.56 5.72
CA GLN A 116 13.38 26.95 5.97
C GLN A 116 14.82 27.18 5.49
N THR A 117 15.24 28.44 5.48
CA THR A 117 16.63 28.80 5.16
C THR A 117 17.55 28.37 6.28
N VAL A 118 18.63 27.65 5.97
CA VAL A 118 19.67 27.25 6.93
C VAL A 118 21.04 27.51 6.34
N GLY A 119 21.90 28.22 7.08
CA GLY A 119 23.18 28.70 6.57
C GLY A 119 22.98 29.57 5.32
N ASN A 120 23.55 29.14 4.20
CA ASN A 120 23.45 29.84 2.91
C ASN A 120 22.36 29.29 1.98
N TYR A 121 21.62 28.26 2.39
CA TYR A 121 20.69 27.55 1.51
C TYR A 121 19.25 27.91 1.83
N SER A 122 18.48 28.29 0.80
CA SER A 122 17.09 28.69 0.95
C SER A 122 16.18 27.51 1.26
N ALA A 123 15.02 27.82 1.85
CA ALA A 123 13.90 26.88 1.90
C ALA A 123 13.61 26.31 0.50
N GLY A 124 13.33 25.02 0.41
CA GLY A 124 13.14 24.31 -0.86
C GLY A 124 14.40 23.69 -1.45
N THR A 125 15.58 23.95 -0.87
CA THR A 125 16.80 23.21 -1.24
C THR A 125 16.59 21.73 -0.93
N VAL A 126 16.81 20.88 -1.94
CA VAL A 126 16.72 19.43 -1.81
C VAL A 126 18.10 18.90 -1.43
N LEU A 127 18.16 18.07 -0.38
CA LEU A 127 19.32 17.26 -0.04
C LEU A 127 19.06 15.83 -0.48
N PHE A 128 20.03 15.23 -1.17
CA PHE A 128 20.05 13.82 -1.52
C PHE A 128 21.31 13.19 -0.94
N ALA A 129 21.16 12.05 -0.27
CA ALA A 129 22.25 11.42 0.44
C ALA A 129 22.34 9.92 0.15
N THR A 130 23.56 9.38 0.16
CA THR A 130 23.81 7.96 -0.05
C THR A 130 24.92 7.46 0.88
N SER A 131 24.76 6.27 1.42
CA SER A 131 25.82 5.56 2.12
C SER A 131 26.89 5.07 1.16
N ASP A 132 28.16 5.13 1.58
CA ASP A 132 29.32 4.62 0.85
C ASP A 132 30.01 3.51 1.66
N TRP A 133 30.33 2.41 0.99
CA TRP A 133 31.08 1.28 1.55
C TRP A 133 32.35 0.95 0.77
N SER A 134 32.86 1.92 0.02
CA SER A 134 34.21 1.89 -0.53
C SER A 134 35.24 2.11 0.59
N SER A 135 36.38 1.43 0.50
CA SER A 135 37.44 1.43 1.52
C SER A 135 38.10 2.80 1.75
N ASN A 136 37.75 3.82 0.99
CA ASN A 136 38.45 5.10 1.00
C ASN A 136 37.76 6.17 1.86
N GLU A 137 36.44 6.10 2.07
CA GLU A 137 35.68 7.21 2.68
C GLU A 137 34.62 6.80 3.74
N TYR A 138 34.04 5.58 3.70
CA TYR A 138 33.08 5.01 4.69
C TYR A 138 32.20 6.05 5.41
N CYS A 139 31.33 6.71 4.65
CA CYS A 139 30.55 7.86 5.11
C CYS A 139 29.20 7.95 4.38
N ILE A 140 28.43 9.00 4.69
CA ILE A 140 27.24 9.40 3.92
C ILE A 140 27.61 10.61 3.07
N HIS A 141 27.57 10.47 1.75
CA HIS A 141 27.77 11.60 0.84
C HIS A 141 26.45 12.32 0.61
N ILE A 142 26.49 13.65 0.69
CA ILE A 142 25.34 14.51 0.45
C ILE A 142 25.58 15.35 -0.80
N TRP A 143 24.55 15.44 -1.63
CA TRP A 143 24.41 16.40 -2.73
C TRP A 143 23.20 17.28 -2.47
N ARG A 144 23.19 18.44 -3.12
CA ARG A 144 22.11 19.41 -3.02
C ARG A 144 21.62 19.86 -4.40
N SER A 145 20.35 20.23 -4.46
CA SER A 145 19.71 20.89 -5.59
C SER A 145 18.92 22.11 -5.11
N GLU A 146 19.10 23.25 -5.79
CA GLU A 146 18.36 24.50 -5.55
C GLU A 146 17.30 24.77 -6.65
N ASP A 147 17.13 23.81 -7.56
CA ASP A 147 16.27 23.90 -8.74
C ASP A 147 15.33 22.70 -8.85
N ASN A 148 14.83 22.22 -7.70
CA ASN A 148 13.84 21.15 -7.60
C ASN A 148 14.30 19.80 -8.20
N GLY A 149 15.57 19.47 -8.02
CA GLY A 149 16.16 18.20 -8.44
C GLY A 149 16.64 18.17 -9.90
N ILE A 150 16.70 19.31 -10.60
CA ILE A 150 17.15 19.35 -12.00
C ILE A 150 18.67 19.27 -12.10
N THR A 151 19.39 20.00 -11.25
CA THR A 151 20.86 19.96 -11.17
C THR A 151 21.33 19.67 -9.75
N TRP A 152 22.47 18.96 -9.67
CA TRP A 152 23.03 18.48 -8.41
C TRP A 152 24.45 18.95 -8.22
N GLN A 153 24.77 19.38 -7.00
CA GLN A 153 26.11 19.76 -6.58
C GLN A 153 26.49 18.95 -5.35
N LYS A 154 27.74 18.47 -5.29
CA LYS A 154 28.26 17.85 -4.07
C LYS A 154 28.22 18.88 -2.94
N HIS A 155 27.70 18.46 -1.80
CA HIS A 155 27.43 19.33 -0.65
C HIS A 155 28.42 19.07 0.50
N SER A 156 28.42 17.86 1.06
CA SER A 156 29.23 17.51 2.23
C SER A 156 29.36 16.00 2.41
N ASP A 157 30.26 15.58 3.30
CA ASP A 157 30.39 14.20 3.74
C ASP A 157 30.05 14.13 5.23
N LEU A 158 29.02 13.36 5.56
CA LEU A 158 28.56 13.12 6.92
C LEU A 158 29.21 11.85 7.46
N ALA A 159 29.60 11.88 8.73
CA ALA A 159 30.21 10.75 9.42
C ALA A 159 31.46 10.17 8.71
N ALA A 160 32.33 11.00 8.14
CA ALA A 160 33.56 10.57 7.46
C ALA A 160 34.66 10.09 8.44
N ARG A 161 34.44 8.95 9.09
CA ARG A 161 35.35 8.37 10.10
C ARG A 161 35.43 6.85 10.11
N GLY A 162 34.93 6.17 9.08
CA GLY A 162 34.92 4.70 9.06
C GLY A 162 36.30 4.05 8.87
N THR A 163 36.36 2.76 9.16
CA THR A 163 37.52 1.88 8.98
C THR A 163 37.10 0.63 8.21
N ASP A 164 38.05 -0.09 7.61
CA ASP A 164 37.79 -1.28 6.78
C ASP A 164 36.66 -2.19 7.32
N ASN A 165 35.65 -2.43 6.47
CA ASN A 165 34.47 -3.29 6.68
C ASN A 165 33.38 -2.80 7.65
N GLN A 166 33.36 -1.51 8.02
CA GLN A 166 32.29 -0.92 8.83
C GLN A 166 31.87 0.43 8.26
N THR A 167 30.56 0.66 8.11
CA THR A 167 30.04 1.91 7.54
C THR A 167 28.74 2.36 8.23
N VAL A 168 28.08 3.34 7.63
CA VAL A 168 26.82 3.93 8.04
C VAL A 168 25.76 3.72 6.97
N TRP A 169 24.50 3.53 7.38
CA TRP A 169 23.39 3.18 6.51
C TRP A 169 22.17 4.08 6.75
N GLU A 170 21.38 4.26 5.70
CA GLU A 170 20.04 4.89 5.75
C GLU A 170 20.00 6.28 6.41
N PRO A 171 20.57 7.31 5.75
CA PRO A 171 20.47 8.68 6.25
C PRO A 171 19.03 9.19 6.26
N GLU A 172 18.57 9.65 7.41
CA GLU A 172 17.26 10.27 7.62
C GLU A 172 17.43 11.66 8.21
N PHE A 173 16.96 12.69 7.52
CA PHE A 173 17.14 14.09 7.93
C PHE A 173 15.88 14.67 8.56
N GLN A 174 16.08 15.53 9.56
CA GLN A 174 15.02 16.38 10.09
C GLN A 174 15.53 17.76 10.47
N MET A 175 14.61 18.72 10.56
CA MET A 175 14.87 20.07 11.07
C MET A 175 14.51 20.13 12.55
N LEU A 176 15.47 20.48 13.41
CA LEU A 176 15.26 20.71 14.84
C LEU A 176 14.50 22.02 15.08
N SER A 177 13.93 22.16 16.29
CA SER A 177 13.14 23.35 16.66
C SER A 177 13.96 24.65 16.70
N ASP A 178 15.27 24.56 16.90
CA ASP A 178 16.21 25.69 16.88
C ASP A 178 16.68 26.06 15.47
N GLY A 179 16.27 25.30 14.45
CA GLY A 179 16.66 25.46 13.05
C GLY A 179 17.94 24.76 12.63
N SER A 180 18.53 23.95 13.51
CA SER A 180 19.62 23.04 13.16
C SER A 180 19.11 21.87 12.33
N LEU A 181 19.94 21.36 11.43
CA LEU A 181 19.68 20.13 10.67
C LEU A 181 20.26 18.95 11.45
N VAL A 182 19.47 17.89 11.64
CA VAL A 182 19.94 16.62 12.21
C VAL A 182 19.84 15.53 11.14
N CYS A 183 20.77 14.59 11.16
CA CYS A 183 20.69 13.36 10.38
C CYS A 183 20.84 12.17 11.33
N TYR A 184 19.86 11.28 11.31
CA TYR A 184 19.88 9.97 11.96
C TYR A 184 20.38 8.94 10.95
N TYR A 185 21.08 7.91 11.42
CA TYR A 185 21.56 6.82 10.56
C TYR A 185 21.92 5.59 11.38
N SER A 186 21.92 4.43 10.73
CA SER A 186 22.43 3.18 11.30
C SER A 186 23.98 3.21 11.29
N ASP A 187 24.63 3.02 12.43
CA ASP A 187 26.09 3.05 12.59
C ASP A 187 26.61 1.68 13.03
N GLU A 188 27.47 1.09 12.20
CA GLU A 188 28.11 -0.20 12.44
C GLU A 188 29.57 -0.11 12.94
N ARG A 189 30.06 1.11 13.17
CA ARG A 189 31.48 1.35 13.45
C ARG A 189 31.82 1.40 14.94
N GLN A 190 30.82 1.50 15.80
CA GLN A 190 31.02 1.72 17.23
C GLN A 190 31.45 0.43 17.94
N GLU A 191 32.49 0.54 18.77
CA GLU A 191 32.94 -0.58 19.60
C GLU A 191 31.85 -1.01 20.58
N GLY A 192 31.68 -2.32 20.74
CA GLY A 192 30.68 -2.89 21.66
C GLY A 192 29.24 -2.85 21.15
N TYR A 193 29.01 -2.45 19.90
CA TYR A 193 27.71 -2.49 19.24
C TYR A 193 27.77 -3.30 17.95
N ASP A 194 26.74 -4.12 17.74
CA ASP A 194 26.53 -4.80 16.45
C ASP A 194 25.90 -3.88 15.41
N GLN A 195 24.99 -3.01 15.82
CA GLN A 195 24.58 -1.83 15.09
C GLN A 195 23.94 -0.90 16.13
N CYS A 196 23.98 0.40 15.88
CA CYS A 196 23.25 1.36 16.68
C CYS A 196 22.61 2.41 15.76
N ILE A 197 21.61 3.14 16.25
CA ILE A 197 21.16 4.36 15.59
C ILE A 197 21.90 5.50 16.25
N ALA A 198 22.52 6.33 15.43
CA ALA A 198 23.22 7.52 15.85
C ALA A 198 22.72 8.76 15.10
N GLU A 199 23.07 9.92 15.65
CA GLU A 199 22.77 11.22 15.06
C GLU A 199 24.00 12.12 15.01
N GLU A 200 24.02 13.02 14.02
CA GLU A 200 24.90 14.18 13.97
C GLU A 200 24.09 15.43 13.61
N ILE A 201 24.54 16.57 14.11
CA ILE A 201 23.83 17.85 13.99
C ILE A 201 24.70 18.85 13.24
N SER A 202 24.06 19.63 12.38
CA SER A 202 24.64 20.72 11.61
C SER A 202 23.87 22.02 11.85
N THR A 203 24.61 23.14 11.96
CA THR A 203 24.04 24.49 12.12
C THR A 203 24.24 25.37 10.89
N ASP A 204 24.89 24.85 9.83
CA ASP A 204 25.27 25.59 8.63
C ASP A 204 24.65 25.04 7.33
N GLY A 205 23.56 24.28 7.48
CA GLY A 205 22.81 23.69 6.37
C GLY A 205 23.40 22.37 5.90
N GLY A 206 24.11 21.65 6.77
CA GLY A 206 24.74 20.37 6.47
C GLY A 206 26.11 20.48 5.82
N ILE A 207 26.77 21.64 5.83
CA ILE A 207 28.14 21.76 5.28
C ILE A 207 29.12 21.08 6.25
N THR A 208 28.95 21.34 7.54
CA THR A 208 29.71 20.70 8.62
C THR A 208 28.79 19.94 9.54
N TRP A 209 29.26 18.78 10.01
CA TRP A 209 28.54 17.87 10.89
C TRP A 209 29.33 17.66 12.18
N GLY A 210 28.63 17.70 13.32
CA GLY A 210 29.22 17.51 14.63
C GLY A 210 28.25 16.89 15.62
N SER A 211 28.63 16.89 16.91
CA SER A 211 27.77 16.44 18.03
C SER A 211 27.26 15.00 17.90
N TYR A 212 28.13 14.07 17.53
CA TYR A 212 27.79 12.65 17.44
C TYR A 212 27.21 12.11 18.75
N SER A 213 26.04 11.47 18.67
CA SER A 213 25.41 10.76 19.78
C SER A 213 24.80 9.45 19.32
N ILE A 214 24.93 8.40 20.14
CA ILE A 214 24.17 7.15 19.96
C ILE A 214 22.82 7.33 20.68
N ILE A 215 21.72 7.06 19.97
CA ILE A 215 20.37 7.27 20.48
C ILE A 215 19.57 5.97 20.65
N ALA A 216 19.94 4.90 19.95
CA ALA A 216 19.40 3.56 20.18
C ALA A 216 20.47 2.49 19.97
N GLY A 217 20.59 1.55 20.90
CA GLY A 217 21.55 0.45 20.84
C GLY A 217 21.93 -0.04 22.23
N LYS A 218 22.49 -1.26 22.31
CA LYS A 218 22.93 -1.88 23.56
C LYS A 218 24.43 -2.11 23.51
N TYR A 219 25.17 -1.35 24.32
CA TYR A 219 26.60 -1.56 24.50
C TYR A 219 26.88 -2.86 25.25
N VAL A 220 27.84 -3.64 24.76
CA VAL A 220 28.36 -4.81 25.44
C VAL A 220 29.88 -4.81 25.41
N GLU A 221 30.48 -4.73 26.59
CA GLU A 221 31.93 -4.74 26.77
C GLU A 221 32.56 -6.01 26.16
N GLY A 222 33.59 -5.81 25.33
CA GLY A 222 34.33 -6.91 24.70
C GLY A 222 33.59 -7.64 23.58
N TRP A 223 32.43 -7.15 23.12
CA TRP A 223 31.77 -7.69 21.93
C TRP A 223 32.57 -7.35 20.66
N VAL A 224 32.70 -8.33 19.77
CA VAL A 224 33.48 -8.20 18.53
C VAL A 224 32.66 -8.68 17.33
N ARG A 225 32.47 -7.79 16.34
CA ARG A 225 31.77 -8.09 15.08
C ARG A 225 32.39 -9.28 14.35
N GLY A 226 31.52 -10.16 13.85
CA GLY A 226 31.92 -11.36 13.11
C GLY A 226 32.53 -12.46 13.98
N VAL A 227 32.67 -12.24 15.30
CA VAL A 227 33.20 -13.22 16.27
C VAL A 227 32.16 -13.53 17.34
N SER A 228 31.61 -12.49 17.96
CA SER A 228 30.57 -12.61 18.97
C SER A 228 29.19 -12.86 18.33
N PRO A 229 28.23 -13.49 19.04
CA PRO A 229 26.86 -13.64 18.55
C PRO A 229 26.20 -12.30 18.22
N THR A 230 25.28 -12.32 17.26
CA THR A 230 24.47 -11.15 16.88
C THR A 230 23.76 -10.55 18.08
N GLN A 231 23.88 -9.24 18.25
CA GLN A 231 23.22 -8.48 19.31
C GLN A 231 22.00 -7.76 18.75
N TRP A 232 21.36 -6.94 19.59
CA TRP A 232 20.35 -6.02 19.12
C TRP A 232 20.99 -5.02 18.14
N ARG A 233 20.39 -4.95 16.96
CA ARG A 233 20.78 -4.14 15.81
C ARG A 233 19.58 -3.27 15.41
N PRO A 234 19.35 -2.14 16.09
CA PRO A 234 18.37 -1.16 15.64
C PRO A 234 18.87 -0.47 14.36
N GLY A 235 17.97 -0.17 13.43
CA GLY A 235 18.35 0.45 12.15
C GLY A 235 17.17 0.98 11.36
N MET A 236 17.44 1.49 10.15
CA MET A 236 16.47 2.09 9.25
C MET A 236 15.59 3.15 9.94
N PRO A 237 16.18 4.15 10.62
CA PRO A 237 15.39 5.16 11.29
C PRO A 237 14.56 5.94 10.27
N ARG A 238 13.26 6.09 10.54
CA ARG A 238 12.40 7.07 9.86
C ARG A 238 11.85 8.01 10.91
N VAL A 239 11.90 9.31 10.65
CA VAL A 239 11.52 10.33 11.64
C VAL A 239 10.61 11.33 10.98
N GLU A 240 9.49 11.64 11.64
CA GLU A 240 8.61 12.73 11.25
C GLU A 240 8.38 13.69 12.42
N LYS A 241 8.24 14.98 12.09
CA LYS A 241 7.89 16.01 13.08
C LYS A 241 6.37 16.12 13.19
N LEU A 242 5.87 15.94 14.41
CA LEU A 242 4.46 16.08 14.74
C LEU A 242 4.06 17.56 14.87
N SER A 243 2.77 17.84 14.69
CA SER A 243 2.20 19.19 14.74
C SER A 243 2.33 19.86 16.11
N ASN A 244 2.44 19.07 17.18
CA ASN A 244 2.72 19.56 18.53
C ASN A 244 4.21 19.94 18.76
N GLY A 245 5.06 19.79 17.74
CA GLY A 245 6.49 20.10 17.77
C GLY A 245 7.40 18.96 18.22
N SER A 246 6.84 17.84 18.68
CA SER A 246 7.61 16.61 19.00
C SER A 246 7.99 15.85 17.73
N TYR A 247 8.85 14.84 17.88
CA TYR A 247 9.38 14.01 16.80
C TYR A 247 9.00 12.56 17.07
N PHE A 248 8.56 11.87 16.02
CA PHE A 248 8.15 10.48 16.07
C PHE A 248 9.13 9.67 15.22
N MET A 249 9.87 8.76 15.84
CA MET A 249 10.82 7.89 15.15
C MET A 249 10.30 6.47 15.14
N VAL A 250 10.37 5.81 13.99
CA VAL A 250 10.24 4.36 13.87
C VAL A 250 11.55 3.75 13.42
N TYR A 251 11.84 2.54 13.86
CA TYR A 251 13.01 1.78 13.44
C TYR A 251 12.79 0.28 13.62
N GLU A 252 13.50 -0.53 12.85
CA GLU A 252 13.47 -1.99 12.99
C GLU A 252 14.38 -2.47 14.12
N ASN A 253 14.03 -3.60 14.73
CA ASN A 253 14.82 -4.24 15.78
C ASN A 253 15.28 -5.64 15.35
N ILE A 254 16.51 -5.74 14.83
CA ILE A 254 17.10 -7.00 14.40
C ILE A 254 17.94 -7.63 15.52
N GLY A 255 17.97 -8.95 15.62
CA GLY A 255 18.80 -9.68 16.60
C GLY A 255 18.28 -9.64 18.05
N ASP A 256 18.99 -10.33 18.94
CA ASP A 256 18.67 -10.47 20.39
C ASP A 256 17.20 -10.83 20.68
N GLY A 257 16.59 -11.68 19.84
CA GLY A 257 15.20 -12.15 20.01
C GLY A 257 14.11 -11.20 19.51
N ASN A 258 14.45 -10.05 18.89
CA ASN A 258 13.49 -9.04 18.44
C ASN A 258 12.92 -9.30 17.03
N ASN A 259 13.52 -10.21 16.25
CA ASN A 259 13.03 -10.74 14.97
C ASN A 259 12.49 -9.67 13.98
N GLY A 260 13.12 -8.50 13.91
CA GLY A 260 12.77 -7.45 12.97
C GLY A 260 11.52 -6.66 13.32
N LYS A 261 10.96 -6.82 14.51
CA LYS A 261 9.80 -6.03 14.95
C LYS A 261 10.11 -4.53 14.90
N VAL A 262 9.16 -3.75 14.42
CA VAL A 262 9.26 -2.29 14.37
C VAL A 262 8.77 -1.71 15.69
N SER A 263 9.57 -0.79 16.23
CA SER A 263 9.21 0.02 17.39
C SER A 263 9.16 1.48 17.02
N TYR A 264 8.47 2.27 17.86
CA TYR A 264 8.55 3.71 17.83
C TYR A 264 9.05 4.32 19.15
N ARG A 265 9.58 5.54 19.04
CA ARG A 265 9.89 6.44 20.16
C ARG A 265 9.43 7.86 19.84
N ILE A 266 9.18 8.65 20.89
CA ILE A 266 8.78 10.05 20.77
C ILE A 266 9.80 10.91 21.50
N SER A 267 10.28 11.96 20.84
CA SER A 267 11.18 12.95 21.43
C SER A 267 10.53 14.33 21.42
N SER A 268 10.67 15.09 22.51
CA SER A 268 10.16 16.48 22.57
C SER A 268 11.00 17.48 21.78
N ASP A 269 12.25 17.14 21.45
CA ASP A 269 13.21 18.04 20.82
C ASP A 269 13.92 17.46 19.60
N GLY A 270 13.75 16.16 19.34
CA GLY A 270 14.33 15.46 18.20
C GLY A 270 15.69 14.84 18.48
N ILE A 271 16.27 15.01 19.67
CA ILE A 271 17.63 14.52 19.99
C ILE A 271 17.66 13.71 21.29
N ASN A 272 16.73 13.97 22.22
CA ASN A 272 16.57 13.20 23.44
C ASN A 272 15.50 12.12 23.24
N TRP A 273 15.94 10.88 23.04
CA TRP A 273 15.08 9.71 22.73
C TRP A 273 14.90 8.74 23.92
N GLY A 274 15.34 9.12 25.12
CA GLY A 274 15.33 8.25 26.30
C GLY A 274 16.57 7.36 26.39
N GLU A 275 16.45 6.24 27.11
CA GLU A 275 17.55 5.31 27.33
C GLU A 275 17.97 4.61 26.03
N GLN A 276 19.28 4.57 25.75
CA GLN A 276 19.80 3.99 24.50
C GLN A 276 19.38 2.52 24.34
N SER A 277 19.39 1.76 25.44
CA SER A 277 19.11 0.31 25.45
C SER A 277 17.62 -0.06 25.34
N ASP A 278 16.71 0.91 25.32
CA ASP A 278 15.28 0.67 25.58
C ASP A 278 14.43 0.02 24.47
N ILE A 279 14.86 -0.32 23.26
CA ILE A 279 14.01 -0.90 22.17
C ILE A 279 12.76 -0.11 21.70
N GLY A 280 12.11 0.74 22.50
CA GLY A 280 10.90 1.50 22.15
C GLY A 280 9.59 0.71 22.30
N THR A 281 8.49 1.32 21.84
CA THR A 281 7.15 0.71 21.89
C THR A 281 6.84 0.00 20.58
N LEU A 282 6.45 -1.28 20.63
CA LEU A 282 6.10 -2.08 19.45
C LEU A 282 4.84 -1.53 18.76
N ILE A 283 4.82 -1.59 17.43
CA ILE A 283 3.65 -1.24 16.61
C ILE A 283 2.82 -2.50 16.36
N LEU A 284 1.64 -2.56 16.98
CA LEU A 284 0.78 -3.75 17.02
C LEU A 284 -0.68 -3.35 16.84
N SER A 285 -1.43 -4.06 15.99
CA SER A 285 -2.90 -3.92 15.85
C SER A 285 -3.54 -5.29 16.05
N GLY A 286 -4.08 -5.56 17.24
CA GLY A 286 -4.56 -6.89 17.59
C GLY A 286 -3.42 -7.92 17.57
N SER A 287 -3.54 -8.94 16.72
CA SER A 287 -2.51 -9.98 16.50
C SER A 287 -1.49 -9.60 15.40
N TYR A 288 -1.70 -8.47 14.71
CA TYR A 288 -0.82 -8.02 13.63
C TYR A 288 0.35 -7.21 14.18
N GLU A 289 1.53 -7.45 13.63
CA GLU A 289 2.80 -6.86 14.03
C GLU A 289 3.46 -6.20 12.81
N CYS A 290 4.04 -5.00 13.02
CA CYS A 290 4.84 -4.33 11.99
C CYS A 290 6.30 -4.83 12.03
N HIS A 291 6.88 -5.12 10.86
CA HIS A 291 8.20 -5.74 10.77
C HIS A 291 9.06 -5.21 9.63
N GLN A 292 10.31 -4.89 9.98
CA GLN A 292 11.46 -4.61 9.12
C GLN A 292 11.29 -3.45 8.16
N CYS A 293 12.38 -2.73 7.92
CA CYS A 293 12.45 -1.68 6.91
C CYS A 293 11.27 -0.67 6.94
N PRO A 294 10.97 -0.08 8.11
CA PRO A 294 9.76 0.71 8.26
C PRO A 294 9.75 1.95 7.37
N GLU A 295 8.55 2.33 6.98
CA GLU A 295 8.17 3.58 6.34
C GLU A 295 7.24 4.34 7.28
N LEU A 296 7.31 5.67 7.26
CA LEU A 296 6.56 6.54 8.16
C LEU A 296 5.97 7.70 7.36
N ALA A 297 4.70 7.99 7.60
CA ALA A 297 4.07 9.24 7.16
C ALA A 297 3.19 9.81 8.26
N VAL A 298 3.09 11.13 8.29
CA VAL A 298 2.20 11.87 9.20
C VAL A 298 1.29 12.77 8.38
N LEU A 299 -0.02 12.64 8.57
CA LEU A 299 -1.02 13.52 7.98
C LEU A 299 -1.52 14.48 9.06
N ASN A 300 -1.52 15.77 8.72
CA ASN A 300 -2.12 16.83 9.51
C ASN A 300 -3.03 17.69 8.63
N ASN A 301 -4.31 17.74 8.96
CA ASN A 301 -5.31 18.49 8.20
C ASN A 301 -5.67 19.85 8.84
N GLY A 302 -4.88 20.31 9.81
CA GLY A 302 -5.08 21.57 10.54
C GLY A 302 -6.30 21.60 11.48
N THR A 303 -7.05 20.52 11.60
CA THR A 303 -8.32 20.48 12.37
C THR A 303 -8.40 19.36 13.41
N GLY A 304 -7.37 18.51 13.52
CA GLY A 304 -7.31 17.36 14.43
C GLY A 304 -5.90 16.98 14.88
N ALA A 305 -5.81 15.89 15.64
CA ALA A 305 -4.53 15.26 15.99
C ALA A 305 -3.84 14.69 14.75
N ASP A 306 -2.52 14.54 14.82
CA ASP A 306 -1.76 13.92 13.75
C ASP A 306 -2.22 12.47 13.52
N THR A 307 -2.43 12.11 12.26
CA THR A 307 -2.65 10.70 11.88
C THR A 307 -1.34 10.13 11.38
N ILE A 308 -0.85 9.11 12.07
CA ILE A 308 0.44 8.47 11.80
C ILE A 308 0.20 7.17 11.05
N PHE A 309 0.93 6.96 9.97
CA PHE A 309 0.92 5.73 9.18
C PHE A 309 2.29 5.08 9.20
N VAL A 310 2.30 3.76 9.41
CA VAL A 310 3.53 2.95 9.39
C VAL A 310 3.30 1.69 8.56
N ARG A 311 4.28 1.37 7.74
CA ARG A 311 4.34 0.13 6.95
C ARG A 311 5.74 -0.46 7.06
N GLY A 312 5.83 -1.76 7.26
CA GLY A 312 7.06 -2.53 7.18
C GLY A 312 7.04 -3.50 6.01
N MET A 313 8.22 -4.00 5.66
CA MET A 313 8.41 -4.96 4.57
C MET A 313 7.74 -6.32 4.87
N ASN A 314 7.84 -6.76 6.12
CA ASN A 314 7.47 -8.10 6.58
C ASN A 314 6.28 -8.08 7.54
N ASP A 315 5.44 -7.05 7.44
CA ASP A 315 4.23 -6.89 8.22
C ASP A 315 3.35 -8.14 8.16
N THR A 316 2.71 -8.48 9.29
CA THR A 316 1.88 -9.70 9.34
C THR A 316 0.43 -9.45 8.90
N CYS A 317 0.04 -8.20 8.62
CA CYS A 317 -1.27 -7.83 8.05
C CYS A 317 -1.34 -8.14 6.54
N SER A 318 -2.47 -7.82 5.89
CA SER A 318 -2.57 -7.99 4.44
C SER A 318 -1.57 -7.09 3.70
N PRO A 319 -1.05 -7.53 2.53
CA PRO A 319 -0.28 -6.70 1.60
C PRO A 319 -0.97 -5.41 1.13
N SER A 320 -2.28 -5.29 1.31
CA SER A 320 -3.10 -4.12 0.98
C SER A 320 -3.45 -3.28 2.20
N GLU A 321 -2.82 -3.55 3.35
CA GLU A 321 -3.04 -2.85 4.62
C GLU A 321 -1.73 -2.29 5.18
N LEU A 322 -1.86 -1.31 6.07
CA LEU A 322 -0.79 -0.69 6.85
C LEU A 322 -1.31 -0.28 8.24
N PHE A 323 -0.42 0.14 9.13
CA PHE A 323 -0.77 0.52 10.51
C PHE A 323 -1.08 2.02 10.58
N MET A 324 -2.18 2.37 11.25
CA MET A 324 -2.64 3.75 11.43
C MET A 324 -2.88 4.05 12.92
N SER A 325 -2.44 5.21 13.38
CA SER A 325 -2.71 5.74 14.71
C SER A 325 -3.23 7.18 14.62
N THR A 326 -4.19 7.53 15.49
CA THR A 326 -4.79 8.88 15.58
C THR A 326 -4.57 9.53 16.95
N ASP A 327 -3.76 8.89 17.79
CA ASP A 327 -3.49 9.28 19.18
C ASP A 327 -1.98 9.27 19.50
N HIS A 328 -1.16 9.53 18.48
CA HIS A 328 0.31 9.56 18.53
C HIS A 328 0.93 8.23 18.99
N GLY A 329 0.41 7.11 18.50
CA GLY A 329 0.95 5.77 18.70
C GLY A 329 0.45 5.05 19.96
N GLN A 330 -0.45 5.65 20.74
CA GLN A 330 -1.01 5.00 21.94
C GLN A 330 -1.89 3.79 21.57
N SER A 331 -2.61 3.89 20.46
CA SER A 331 -3.34 2.79 19.84
C SER A 331 -3.11 2.75 18.34
N TRP A 332 -3.22 1.54 17.78
CA TRP A 332 -3.06 1.27 16.36
C TRP A 332 -4.23 0.45 15.84
N GLN A 333 -4.61 0.74 14.61
CA GLN A 333 -5.57 -0.03 13.82
C GLN A 333 -5.00 -0.24 12.41
N LEU A 334 -5.54 -1.20 11.67
CA LEU A 334 -5.21 -1.35 10.26
C LEU A 334 -6.01 -0.35 9.42
N ALA A 335 -5.36 0.17 8.39
CA ALA A 335 -5.97 0.98 7.34
C ALA A 335 -5.58 0.44 5.97
N GLU A 336 -6.36 0.81 4.95
CA GLU A 336 -6.04 0.48 3.57
C GLU A 336 -4.72 1.14 3.14
N ALA A 337 -3.87 0.38 2.46
CA ALA A 337 -2.65 0.89 1.87
C ALA A 337 -2.89 1.32 0.41
N PRO A 338 -2.24 2.41 -0.05
CA PRO A 338 -2.31 2.83 -1.45
C PRO A 338 -1.83 1.75 -2.42
N LEU A 339 -0.78 0.98 -2.08
CA LEU A 339 -0.28 -0.13 -2.89
C LEU A 339 -0.55 -1.49 -2.25
N THR A 340 -0.83 -2.48 -3.10
CA THR A 340 -0.80 -3.89 -2.75
C THR A 340 0.58 -4.48 -3.01
N LEU A 341 1.34 -4.74 -1.96
CA LEU A 341 2.76 -5.09 -2.06
C LEU A 341 3.01 -6.55 -1.71
N VAL A 342 3.03 -7.41 -2.72
CA VAL A 342 3.34 -8.82 -2.50
C VAL A 342 4.84 -9.03 -2.34
N ARG A 343 5.23 -9.36 -1.11
CA ARG A 343 6.61 -9.65 -0.68
C ARG A 343 7.32 -10.71 -1.53
N ASN A 344 8.61 -10.47 -1.80
CA ASN A 344 9.55 -11.47 -2.26
C ASN A 344 10.99 -11.12 -1.85
N GLU A 345 11.45 -11.65 -0.71
CA GLU A 345 12.78 -11.36 -0.16
C GLU A 345 13.92 -11.75 -1.09
N ASN A 346 13.80 -12.90 -1.76
CA ASN A 346 14.81 -13.40 -2.71
C ASN A 346 14.97 -12.49 -3.94
N LYS A 347 14.04 -11.54 -4.11
CA LYS A 347 14.05 -10.56 -5.19
C LYS A 347 14.18 -9.13 -4.67
N GLY A 348 14.18 -8.91 -3.36
CA GLY A 348 14.22 -7.56 -2.79
C GLY A 348 12.94 -6.76 -3.03
N SER A 349 11.80 -7.41 -3.28
CA SER A 349 10.51 -6.74 -3.48
C SER A 349 9.93 -6.23 -2.17
N SER A 350 9.33 -5.05 -2.21
CA SER A 350 8.73 -4.35 -1.08
C SER A 350 9.72 -4.03 0.04
N TRP A 351 11.02 -3.87 -0.28
CA TRP A 351 12.07 -3.84 0.74
C TRP A 351 12.04 -2.57 1.57
N SER A 352 12.10 -1.38 0.95
CA SER A 352 12.03 -0.11 1.67
C SER A 352 11.64 1.00 0.71
N GLY A 353 10.35 1.33 0.70
CA GLY A 353 9.78 2.39 -0.10
C GLY A 353 9.70 3.72 0.65
N THR A 354 8.71 4.52 0.26
CA THR A 354 8.38 5.78 0.90
C THR A 354 6.86 5.94 1.00
N LEU A 355 6.38 6.19 2.21
CA LEU A 355 5.10 6.82 2.48
C LEU A 355 5.30 8.34 2.62
N LEU A 356 4.49 9.11 1.89
CA LEU A 356 4.43 10.57 2.00
C LEU A 356 3.05 11.00 2.45
N GLY A 357 3.01 11.71 3.57
CA GLY A 357 1.81 12.34 4.09
C GLY A 357 1.80 13.83 3.82
N PHE A 358 0.71 14.34 3.28
CA PHE A 358 0.50 15.78 3.19
C PHE A 358 -0.99 16.12 3.07
N ASP A 359 -1.42 17.13 3.81
CA ASP A 359 -2.83 17.49 3.89
C ASP A 359 -3.66 16.24 4.33
N ASN A 360 -4.59 15.79 3.48
CA ASN A 360 -5.31 14.51 3.65
C ASN A 360 -4.85 13.44 2.64
N HIS A 361 -3.78 13.67 1.88
CA HIS A 361 -3.25 12.72 0.91
C HIS A 361 -2.14 11.87 1.51
N LEU A 362 -2.20 10.58 1.21
CA LEU A 362 -1.16 9.62 1.46
C LEU A 362 -0.68 9.09 0.11
N VAL A 363 0.58 9.27 -0.22
CA VAL A 363 1.21 8.71 -1.42
C VAL A 363 2.17 7.63 -0.99
N GLU A 364 2.08 6.47 -1.63
CA GLU A 364 3.00 5.37 -1.43
C GLU A 364 3.77 5.08 -2.69
N ILE A 365 5.07 4.90 -2.53
CA ILE A 365 6.00 4.51 -3.58
C ILE A 365 6.78 3.31 -3.08
N ASN A 366 6.79 2.24 -3.85
CA ASN A 366 7.50 1.02 -3.47
C ASN A 366 7.87 0.19 -4.70
N ASN A 367 8.73 -0.82 -4.53
CA ASN A 367 8.99 -1.79 -5.57
C ASN A 367 8.10 -3.04 -5.48
N TYR A 368 7.75 -3.57 -6.64
CA TYR A 368 6.90 -4.73 -6.82
C TYR A 368 7.54 -5.73 -7.78
N TYR A 369 7.73 -6.97 -7.36
CA TYR A 369 8.21 -8.04 -8.23
C TYR A 369 7.08 -8.62 -9.08
N ASN A 370 7.09 -8.34 -10.37
CA ASN A 370 6.06 -8.77 -11.31
C ASN A 370 6.14 -10.26 -11.74
N GLY A 371 7.07 -11.03 -11.14
CA GLY A 371 7.39 -12.39 -11.56
C GLY A 371 8.67 -12.52 -12.38
N SER A 372 9.19 -11.42 -12.93
CA SER A 372 10.41 -11.36 -13.75
C SER A 372 11.44 -10.34 -13.27
N TRP A 373 11.00 -9.15 -12.86
CA TRP A 373 11.84 -8.08 -12.31
C TRP A 373 11.05 -7.22 -11.32
N ASN A 374 11.75 -6.39 -10.54
CA ASN A 374 11.13 -5.35 -9.73
C ASN A 374 10.74 -4.15 -10.59
N GLU A 375 9.52 -3.68 -10.38
CA GLU A 375 8.98 -2.44 -10.93
C GLU A 375 8.83 -1.44 -9.80
N ILE A 376 9.17 -0.19 -10.06
CA ILE A 376 8.90 0.92 -9.17
C ILE A 376 7.46 1.36 -9.41
N ARG A 377 6.64 1.32 -8.37
CA ARG A 377 5.21 1.61 -8.38
C ARG A 377 4.89 2.82 -7.50
N SER A 378 3.81 3.51 -7.83
CA SER A 378 3.26 4.60 -7.03
C SER A 378 1.74 4.53 -7.03
N ASN A 379 1.12 4.80 -5.89
CA ASN A 379 -0.30 5.08 -5.82
C ASN A 379 -0.59 6.09 -4.71
N SER A 380 -1.81 6.62 -4.71
CA SER A 380 -2.27 7.60 -3.74
C SER A 380 -3.56 7.16 -3.08
N ALA A 381 -3.81 7.70 -1.90
CA ALA A 381 -5.04 7.55 -1.18
C ALA A 381 -5.38 8.85 -0.44
N TYR A 382 -6.65 9.00 -0.08
CA TYR A 382 -7.16 10.15 0.63
C TYR A 382 -7.77 9.74 1.96
N LEU A 383 -7.39 10.43 3.04
CA LEU A 383 -7.96 10.26 4.37
C LEU A 383 -9.21 11.14 4.50
N SER A 384 -10.38 10.50 4.64
CA SER A 384 -11.57 11.18 5.12
C SER A 384 -11.91 10.72 6.52
N ASN A 385 -11.44 11.50 7.50
CA ASN A 385 -11.73 11.43 8.93
C ASN A 385 -11.93 9.99 9.45
N GLY A 386 -10.83 9.23 9.45
CA GLY A 386 -10.74 7.88 10.03
C GLY A 386 -10.71 6.74 9.02
N GLN A 387 -11.00 6.99 7.73
CA GLN A 387 -10.87 5.99 6.67
C GLN A 387 -10.05 6.51 5.50
N ILE A 388 -9.19 5.64 4.97
CA ILE A 388 -8.41 5.85 3.76
C ILE A 388 -9.19 5.33 2.54
N PHE A 389 -9.21 6.12 1.47
CA PHE A 389 -9.79 5.77 0.18
C PHE A 389 -8.69 5.78 -0.90
N VAL A 390 -8.41 4.62 -1.47
CA VAL A 390 -7.29 4.38 -2.38
C VAL A 390 -7.71 4.65 -3.82
N ASN A 391 -6.94 5.46 -4.53
CA ASN A 391 -7.16 5.72 -5.96
C ASN A 391 -7.11 4.41 -6.76
N GLY A 392 -8.08 4.21 -7.64
CA GLY A 392 -8.21 3.01 -8.48
C GLY A 392 -8.82 1.80 -7.76
N ALA A 393 -9.05 1.86 -6.45
CA ALA A 393 -9.66 0.76 -5.72
C ALA A 393 -11.19 0.70 -5.92
N GLU A 394 -11.72 -0.52 -5.89
CA GLU A 394 -13.14 -0.82 -5.98
C GLU A 394 -13.81 -0.78 -4.60
N TYR A 395 -14.98 -0.16 -4.51
CA TYR A 395 -15.75 -0.05 -3.27
C TYR A 395 -17.20 -0.47 -3.48
N LYS A 396 -17.74 -1.12 -2.45
CA LYS A 396 -19.18 -1.31 -2.24
C LYS A 396 -19.72 -0.17 -1.39
N ILE A 397 -20.85 0.40 -1.79
CA ILE A 397 -21.48 1.54 -1.10
C ILE A 397 -22.85 1.09 -0.63
N SER A 398 -23.05 0.96 0.69
CA SER A 398 -24.30 0.45 1.29
C SER A 398 -24.99 1.49 2.18
N ASN A 399 -26.32 1.53 2.14
CA ASN A 399 -27.12 2.50 2.87
C ASN A 399 -27.39 2.05 4.31
N SER A 400 -27.19 2.93 5.29
CA SER A 400 -27.35 2.57 6.71
C SER A 400 -28.78 2.24 7.12
N ALA A 401 -29.80 2.71 6.38
CA ALA A 401 -31.19 2.52 6.76
C ALA A 401 -31.70 1.08 6.50
N ASN A 402 -31.09 0.35 5.56
CA ASN A 402 -31.58 -0.94 5.10
C ASN A 402 -30.48 -1.94 4.68
N ASN A 403 -29.21 -1.53 4.67
CA ASN A 403 -28.05 -2.31 4.20
C ASN A 403 -28.10 -2.72 2.72
N PHE A 404 -28.93 -2.06 1.90
CA PHE A 404 -28.92 -2.23 0.45
C PHE A 404 -27.80 -1.41 -0.18
N CYS A 405 -27.28 -1.88 -1.31
CA CYS A 405 -26.17 -1.27 -2.03
C CYS A 405 -26.64 -0.30 -3.11
N LEU A 406 -25.84 0.73 -3.37
CA LEU A 406 -25.90 1.54 -4.57
C LEU A 406 -25.62 0.64 -5.78
N ASP A 407 -26.61 0.53 -6.67
CA ASP A 407 -26.61 -0.44 -7.76
C ASP A 407 -26.99 0.20 -9.09
N ASP A 408 -26.28 -0.22 -10.14
CA ASP A 408 -26.71 0.01 -11.53
C ASP A 408 -27.85 -0.93 -11.92
N ALA A 409 -29.05 -0.37 -12.00
CA ALA A 409 -30.30 -1.09 -12.19
C ALA A 409 -30.26 -2.05 -13.39
N GLY A 410 -30.21 -3.35 -13.08
CA GLY A 410 -30.28 -4.43 -14.08
C GLY A 410 -29.01 -4.59 -14.92
N GLY A 411 -27.89 -3.97 -14.53
CA GLY A 411 -26.64 -4.00 -15.30
C GLY A 411 -26.81 -3.33 -16.65
N SER A 412 -27.16 -2.04 -16.64
CA SER A 412 -27.34 -1.25 -17.85
C SER A 412 -26.02 -0.63 -18.30
N THR A 413 -25.78 -0.60 -19.61
CA THR A 413 -24.66 0.15 -20.19
C THR A 413 -25.12 1.45 -20.87
N SER A 414 -26.36 1.86 -20.62
CA SER A 414 -26.97 3.04 -21.25
C SER A 414 -26.80 4.29 -20.40
N TRP A 415 -26.35 5.37 -21.03
CA TRP A 415 -26.31 6.70 -20.43
C TRP A 415 -27.71 7.13 -19.96
N GLY A 416 -27.76 7.75 -18.78
CA GLY A 416 -28.99 8.25 -18.18
C GLY A 416 -29.82 7.19 -17.46
N THR A 417 -29.32 5.95 -17.33
CA THR A 417 -29.96 4.97 -16.44
C THR A 417 -29.85 5.48 -15.01
N THR A 418 -30.96 5.52 -14.28
CA THR A 418 -31.02 5.97 -12.89
C THR A 418 -30.52 4.88 -11.93
N MET A 419 -29.82 5.29 -10.88
CA MET A 419 -29.31 4.38 -9.84
C MET A 419 -30.38 4.01 -8.83
N ILE A 420 -30.27 2.83 -8.24
CA ILE A 420 -31.22 2.30 -7.26
C ILE A 420 -30.52 1.74 -6.01
N LEU A 421 -31.31 1.45 -4.97
CA LEU A 421 -30.94 0.53 -3.91
C LEU A 421 -31.29 -0.91 -4.25
N TRP A 422 -30.33 -1.82 -4.10
CA TRP A 422 -30.54 -3.25 -4.31
C TRP A 422 -29.92 -4.12 -3.22
N THR A 423 -30.42 -5.33 -3.04
CA THR A 423 -29.81 -6.29 -2.12
C THR A 423 -28.37 -6.55 -2.52
N ASP A 424 -27.48 -6.63 -1.53
CA ASP A 424 -26.09 -7.00 -1.75
C ASP A 424 -26.02 -8.36 -2.48
N ASN A 425 -25.39 -8.34 -3.64
CA ASN A 425 -25.21 -9.52 -4.48
C ASN A 425 -23.75 -9.67 -4.93
N ASN A 426 -22.83 -8.85 -4.42
CA ASN A 426 -21.41 -8.80 -4.82
C ASN A 426 -21.18 -8.79 -6.35
N GLU A 427 -22.16 -8.32 -7.14
CA GLU A 427 -22.02 -8.21 -8.59
C GLU A 427 -21.29 -6.92 -8.96
N LYS A 428 -20.73 -6.89 -10.17
CA LYS A 428 -20.02 -5.70 -10.68
C LYS A 428 -20.92 -4.47 -10.81
N THR A 429 -22.24 -4.63 -10.81
CA THR A 429 -23.21 -3.52 -10.79
C THR A 429 -23.18 -2.73 -9.48
N GLN A 430 -22.61 -3.31 -8.41
CA GLN A 430 -22.45 -2.72 -7.08
C GLN A 430 -20.99 -2.40 -6.74
N SER A 431 -20.07 -2.61 -7.70
CA SER A 431 -18.65 -2.28 -7.55
C SER A 431 -18.34 -0.94 -8.22
N TRP A 432 -17.82 -0.01 -7.42
CA TRP A 432 -17.52 1.35 -7.82
C TRP A 432 -16.02 1.60 -7.65
N MET A 433 -15.30 1.68 -8.78
CA MET A 433 -13.90 2.10 -8.78
C MET A 433 -13.81 3.61 -8.51
N THR A 434 -12.92 3.99 -7.63
CA THR A 434 -12.61 5.39 -7.37
C THR A 434 -11.54 5.92 -8.34
N HIS A 435 -11.74 7.12 -8.85
CA HIS A 435 -10.71 7.93 -9.46
C HIS A 435 -10.56 9.19 -8.61
N ASP A 436 -9.41 9.38 -7.96
CA ASP A 436 -9.13 10.60 -7.20
C ASP A 436 -9.06 11.79 -8.15
N ASN A 437 -9.79 12.87 -7.90
CA ASN A 437 -9.73 14.08 -8.72
C ASN A 437 -8.60 15.03 -8.31
N GLY A 438 -7.87 14.73 -7.23
CA GLY A 438 -6.75 15.49 -6.70
C GLY A 438 -7.12 16.61 -5.73
N ASP A 439 -8.42 16.83 -5.49
CA ASP A 439 -8.97 17.84 -4.58
C ASP A 439 -9.74 17.22 -3.39
N GLY A 440 -9.55 15.92 -3.15
CA GLY A 440 -10.27 15.15 -2.13
C GLY A 440 -11.68 14.73 -2.54
N SER A 441 -12.05 14.92 -3.81
CA SER A 441 -13.24 14.31 -4.41
C SER A 441 -12.87 13.14 -5.31
N PHE A 442 -13.84 12.26 -5.54
CA PHE A 442 -13.69 11.08 -6.37
C PHE A 442 -14.73 11.06 -7.49
N THR A 443 -14.30 10.61 -8.67
CA THR A 443 -15.22 10.10 -9.68
C THR A 443 -15.44 8.60 -9.41
N LEU A 444 -16.70 8.16 -9.38
CA LEU A 444 -17.07 6.78 -9.06
C LEU A 444 -17.51 6.04 -10.33
N ILE A 445 -16.70 5.09 -10.78
CA ILE A 445 -16.87 4.38 -12.05
C ILE A 445 -17.39 2.97 -11.80
N ASN A 446 -18.59 2.68 -12.29
CA ASN A 446 -19.21 1.37 -12.13
C ASN A 446 -18.44 0.28 -12.91
N GLN A 447 -18.10 -0.84 -12.27
CA GLN A 447 -17.29 -1.90 -12.87
C GLN A 447 -18.04 -2.84 -13.81
N PHE A 448 -19.36 -2.70 -13.91
CA PHE A 448 -20.15 -3.37 -14.94
C PHE A 448 -20.24 -2.52 -16.22
N SER A 449 -20.64 -1.25 -16.10
CA SER A 449 -20.93 -0.40 -17.25
C SER A 449 -19.75 0.44 -17.75
N ASN A 450 -18.74 0.66 -16.90
CA ASN A 450 -17.65 1.65 -17.09
C ASN A 450 -18.14 3.10 -17.21
N LEU A 451 -19.31 3.41 -16.65
CA LEU A 451 -19.88 4.77 -16.59
C LEU A 451 -19.76 5.34 -15.17
N ALA A 452 -19.75 6.66 -15.06
CA ALA A 452 -19.61 7.37 -13.80
C ALA A 452 -20.96 7.61 -13.11
N LEU A 453 -20.97 7.60 -11.78
CA LEU A 453 -22.08 8.14 -10.97
C LEU A 453 -22.22 9.64 -11.21
N ASP A 454 -23.36 10.07 -11.74
CA ASP A 454 -23.54 11.41 -12.31
C ASP A 454 -24.77 12.14 -11.76
N ASN A 455 -24.55 13.40 -11.39
CA ASN A 455 -25.61 14.37 -11.18
C ASN A 455 -26.07 14.96 -12.53
N PRO A 456 -27.27 14.61 -13.04
CA PRO A 456 -27.68 14.96 -14.39
C PRO A 456 -27.66 16.47 -14.63
N ASN A 457 -26.86 16.88 -15.61
CA ASN A 457 -26.67 18.28 -16.01
C ASN A 457 -26.17 19.21 -14.88
N GLY A 458 -25.54 18.67 -13.82
CA GLY A 458 -25.09 19.46 -12.68
C GLY A 458 -26.24 20.14 -11.94
N SER A 459 -27.37 19.44 -11.77
CA SER A 459 -28.56 19.97 -11.11
C SER A 459 -28.29 20.39 -9.67
N ASN A 460 -28.88 21.51 -9.26
CA ASN A 460 -28.85 22.02 -7.87
C ASN A 460 -30.18 21.81 -7.14
N ALA A 461 -31.05 20.94 -7.66
CA ALA A 461 -32.39 20.72 -7.11
C ALA A 461 -32.46 19.45 -6.24
N ASP A 462 -33.06 19.59 -5.07
CA ASP A 462 -33.48 18.45 -4.24
C ASP A 462 -34.39 17.49 -5.02
N GLY A 463 -34.24 16.20 -4.76
CA GLY A 463 -35.00 15.14 -5.42
C GLY A 463 -34.54 14.84 -6.85
N THR A 464 -33.45 15.46 -7.34
CA THR A 464 -32.88 15.09 -8.64
C THR A 464 -32.36 13.66 -8.57
N LEU A 465 -32.90 12.77 -9.40
CA LEU A 465 -32.46 11.39 -9.51
C LEU A 465 -31.03 11.32 -10.04
N ILE A 466 -30.21 10.49 -9.42
CA ILE A 466 -28.83 10.25 -9.82
C ILE A 466 -28.80 9.15 -10.88
N GLN A 467 -27.92 9.34 -11.87
CA GLN A 467 -27.82 8.48 -13.04
C GLN A 467 -26.39 7.98 -13.24
N GLN A 468 -26.19 7.14 -14.26
CA GLN A 468 -24.87 6.88 -14.82
C GLN A 468 -24.67 7.62 -16.14
N TRP A 469 -23.46 8.15 -16.35
CA TRP A 469 -23.11 8.90 -17.56
C TRP A 469 -21.68 8.63 -18.03
N ASP A 470 -21.35 9.05 -19.25
CA ASP A 470 -20.01 8.92 -19.82
C ASP A 470 -18.98 9.69 -19.00
N VAL A 471 -17.90 9.01 -18.59
CA VAL A 471 -16.87 9.56 -17.71
C VAL A 471 -16.27 10.82 -18.33
N ASN A 472 -16.52 11.97 -17.70
CA ASN A 472 -16.08 13.28 -18.18
C ASN A 472 -15.38 14.11 -17.09
N TYR A 473 -15.26 13.60 -15.87
CA TYR A 473 -14.55 14.22 -14.74
C TYR A 473 -15.06 15.61 -14.38
N SER A 474 -16.30 15.93 -14.76
CA SER A 474 -16.89 17.21 -14.40
C SER A 474 -17.26 17.25 -12.91
N PRO A 475 -17.51 18.44 -12.34
CA PRO A 475 -18.02 18.55 -10.98
C PRO A 475 -19.34 17.80 -10.73
N ALA A 476 -20.10 17.47 -11.79
CA ALA A 476 -21.32 16.67 -11.69
C ALA A 476 -21.04 15.18 -11.36
N GLU A 477 -19.85 14.69 -11.70
CA GLU A 477 -19.38 13.32 -11.42
C GLU A 477 -18.41 13.27 -10.22
N SER A 478 -18.13 14.42 -9.61
CA SER A 478 -17.18 14.55 -8.51
C SER A 478 -17.91 14.47 -7.16
N TRP A 479 -17.49 13.53 -6.30
CA TRP A 479 -18.14 13.23 -5.03
C TRP A 479 -17.15 13.28 -3.87
N ARG A 480 -17.49 13.99 -2.79
CA ARG A 480 -16.72 14.01 -1.54
C ARG A 480 -17.31 13.03 -0.54
N PHE A 481 -16.47 12.20 0.05
CA PHE A 481 -16.85 11.35 1.17
C PHE A 481 -16.61 12.11 2.46
N LEU A 482 -17.68 12.48 3.17
CA LEU A 482 -17.60 13.24 4.41
C LEU A 482 -18.02 12.36 5.57
N ALA A 483 -17.11 12.08 6.50
CA ALA A 483 -17.44 11.22 7.64
C ALA A 483 -18.61 11.77 8.46
N ALA A 484 -19.52 10.87 8.81
CA ALA A 484 -20.71 11.14 9.62
C ALA A 484 -20.67 10.43 11.00
N GLY A 485 -19.55 9.77 11.32
CA GLY A 485 -19.36 9.00 12.56
C GLY A 485 -19.78 7.53 12.42
N ASN A 486 -19.32 6.69 13.34
CA ASN A 486 -19.62 5.25 13.41
C ASN A 486 -19.35 4.47 12.11
N GLY A 487 -18.35 4.89 11.32
CA GLY A 487 -18.00 4.23 10.04
C GLY A 487 -18.93 4.58 8.87
N TYR A 488 -19.80 5.58 9.01
CA TYR A 488 -20.66 6.06 7.92
C TYR A 488 -20.18 7.40 7.35
N PHE A 489 -20.56 7.64 6.10
CA PHE A 489 -20.22 8.82 5.30
C PHE A 489 -21.48 9.42 4.71
N ARG A 490 -21.44 10.74 4.53
CA ARG A 490 -22.30 11.45 3.59
C ARG A 490 -21.52 11.65 2.29
N ILE A 491 -22.13 11.32 1.17
CA ILE A 491 -21.51 11.44 -0.15
C ILE A 491 -22.05 12.72 -0.79
N GLN A 492 -21.21 13.76 -0.88
CA GLN A 492 -21.63 15.08 -1.35
C GLN A 492 -21.19 15.31 -2.80
N ASN A 493 -22.10 15.74 -3.67
CA ASN A 493 -21.75 16.16 -5.02
C ASN A 493 -21.01 17.50 -5.00
N VAL A 494 -19.89 17.62 -5.71
CA VAL A 494 -19.09 18.85 -5.73
C VAL A 494 -19.80 19.98 -6.47
N CYS A 495 -20.55 19.68 -7.55
CA CYS A 495 -21.25 20.70 -8.33
C CYS A 495 -22.37 21.39 -7.53
N SER A 496 -23.21 20.61 -6.86
CA SER A 496 -24.42 21.12 -6.20
C SER A 496 -24.27 21.38 -4.70
N GLY A 497 -23.32 20.71 -4.04
CA GLY A 497 -23.22 20.68 -2.58
C GLY A 497 -24.31 19.84 -1.90
N LEU A 498 -25.17 19.17 -2.66
CA LEU A 498 -26.20 18.26 -2.15
C LEU A 498 -25.64 16.85 -1.93
N TYR A 499 -26.40 16.04 -1.20
CA TYR A 499 -25.95 14.74 -0.68
C TYR A 499 -26.70 13.60 -1.33
N LEU A 500 -25.98 12.52 -1.64
CA LEU A 500 -26.54 11.25 -2.09
C LEU A 500 -27.53 10.71 -1.05
N ASP A 501 -28.73 10.40 -1.51
CA ASP A 501 -29.88 10.05 -0.68
C ASP A 501 -30.81 9.11 -1.47
N THR A 502 -31.86 8.62 -0.83
CA THR A 502 -32.95 7.95 -1.53
C THR A 502 -34.09 8.92 -1.82
N GLU A 503 -34.78 8.69 -2.93
CA GLU A 503 -35.95 9.46 -3.30
C GLU A 503 -37.01 9.39 -2.18
N ASN A 504 -37.44 10.57 -1.70
CA ASN A 504 -38.43 10.71 -0.62
C ASN A 504 -38.10 9.94 0.68
N ASN A 505 -36.81 9.77 1.03
CA ASN A 505 -36.35 8.94 2.15
C ASN A 505 -36.85 7.48 2.09
N SER A 506 -37.08 6.93 0.91
CA SER A 506 -37.54 5.56 0.76
C SER A 506 -36.46 4.57 1.23
N THR A 507 -36.85 3.62 2.07
CA THR A 507 -36.01 2.48 2.49
C THR A 507 -36.38 1.19 1.76
N SER A 508 -37.27 1.27 0.77
CA SER A 508 -37.75 0.10 0.03
C SER A 508 -36.68 -0.46 -0.87
N LEU A 509 -36.72 -1.78 -1.12
CA LEU A 509 -35.94 -2.37 -2.19
C LEU A 509 -36.29 -1.67 -3.52
N HIS A 510 -35.30 -1.39 -4.36
CA HIS A 510 -35.46 -0.68 -5.64
C HIS A 510 -35.83 0.80 -5.51
N ALA A 511 -35.63 1.42 -4.33
CA ALA A 511 -35.75 2.88 -4.20
C ALA A 511 -34.75 3.58 -5.13
N ASN A 512 -35.20 4.61 -5.85
CA ASN A 512 -34.29 5.42 -6.66
C ASN A 512 -33.33 6.21 -5.77
N ILE A 513 -32.12 6.41 -6.28
CA ILE A 513 -31.13 7.29 -5.68
C ILE A 513 -31.36 8.71 -6.21
N ALA A 514 -31.32 9.67 -5.30
CA ALA A 514 -31.45 11.09 -5.57
C ALA A 514 -30.36 11.88 -4.84
N GLN A 515 -30.30 13.18 -5.08
CA GLN A 515 -29.59 14.11 -4.19
C GLN A 515 -30.59 14.99 -3.44
N ASN A 516 -30.28 15.30 -2.18
CA ASN A 516 -31.08 16.21 -1.36
C ASN A 516 -30.19 17.07 -0.46
N SER A 517 -30.78 18.13 0.07
CA SER A 517 -30.23 18.94 1.15
C SER A 517 -29.85 18.08 2.35
N LEU A 518 -28.82 18.52 3.09
CA LEU A 518 -28.33 17.83 4.27
C LEU A 518 -29.45 17.53 5.27
N SER A 519 -29.52 16.27 5.71
CA SER A 519 -30.39 15.84 6.79
C SER A 519 -29.68 14.85 7.73
N ASP A 520 -30.36 14.53 8.82
CA ASP A 520 -29.95 13.47 9.76
C ASP A 520 -30.60 12.11 9.43
N SER A 521 -31.24 12.00 8.26
CA SER A 521 -31.84 10.74 7.81
C SER A 521 -30.78 9.67 7.60
N ALA A 522 -31.06 8.45 8.07
CA ALA A 522 -30.24 7.27 7.81
C ALA A 522 -30.09 6.97 6.31
N THR A 523 -31.00 7.48 5.46
CA THR A 523 -30.93 7.34 4.00
C THR A 523 -29.81 8.15 3.35
N GLN A 524 -29.23 9.15 4.05
CA GLN A 524 -28.04 9.90 3.62
C GLN A 524 -26.73 9.37 4.20
N LEU A 525 -26.78 8.29 4.98
CA LEU A 525 -25.62 7.70 5.62
C LEU A 525 -25.22 6.42 4.88
N TRP A 526 -23.98 6.40 4.40
CA TRP A 526 -23.45 5.36 3.54
C TRP A 526 -22.23 4.73 4.16
N LYS A 527 -22.17 3.40 4.18
CA LYS A 527 -20.95 2.65 4.48
C LYS A 527 -20.21 2.40 3.16
N ILE A 528 -18.91 2.66 3.12
CA ILE A 528 -18.08 2.51 1.92
C ILE A 528 -16.99 1.49 2.25
N GLU A 529 -17.01 0.34 1.59
CA GLU A 529 -16.16 -0.81 1.94
C GLU A 529 -15.36 -1.26 0.72
N ARG A 530 -14.03 -1.34 0.85
CA ARG A 530 -13.18 -1.81 -0.25
C ARG A 530 -13.50 -3.26 -0.59
N ILE A 531 -13.63 -3.50 -1.88
CA ILE A 531 -13.81 -4.82 -2.46
C ILE A 531 -12.42 -5.37 -2.76
N TYR A 532 -12.14 -6.53 -2.17
CA TYR A 532 -10.94 -7.30 -2.46
C TYR A 532 -11.35 -8.54 -3.23
N SER A 533 -10.98 -8.58 -4.51
CA SER A 533 -11.38 -9.69 -5.38
C SER A 533 -10.45 -10.89 -5.26
N ILE A 534 -9.22 -10.70 -4.75
CA ILE A 534 -8.19 -11.73 -4.61
C ILE A 534 -7.76 -11.83 -3.15
N ALA A 535 -7.47 -13.04 -2.69
CA ALA A 535 -6.76 -13.25 -1.43
C ALA A 535 -5.81 -14.45 -1.48
N ARG A 536 -4.86 -14.49 -0.55
CA ARG A 536 -4.08 -15.69 -0.22
C ARG A 536 -4.50 -16.21 1.14
N PHE A 537 -4.47 -17.52 1.31
CA PHE A 537 -4.87 -18.17 2.55
C PHE A 537 -3.61 -18.46 3.34
N ARG A 538 -3.27 -17.60 4.31
CA ARG A 538 -2.15 -17.85 5.21
C ARG A 538 -2.60 -18.70 6.38
N SER A 539 -1.84 -19.72 6.72
CA SER A 539 -2.04 -20.51 7.94
C SER A 539 -1.92 -19.62 9.17
N PHE A 540 -2.84 -19.78 10.13
CA PHE A 540 -2.79 -19.02 11.38
C PHE A 540 -1.65 -19.47 12.29
N ASN A 541 -1.36 -20.78 12.35
CA ASN A 541 -0.43 -21.36 13.31
C ASN A 541 0.89 -21.84 12.70
N ILE A 542 1.05 -21.79 11.37
CA ILE A 542 2.33 -22.06 10.71
C ILE A 542 2.79 -20.75 10.07
N SER A 543 3.87 -20.19 10.63
CA SER A 543 4.42 -18.91 10.17
C SER A 543 4.78 -18.95 8.68
N ASP A 544 4.41 -17.89 7.97
CA ASP A 544 4.74 -17.65 6.55
C ASP A 544 4.37 -18.79 5.60
N CYS A 545 3.26 -19.49 5.87
CA CYS A 545 2.80 -20.63 5.09
C CYS A 545 1.43 -20.35 4.48
N HIS A 546 1.29 -20.50 3.16
CA HIS A 546 0.05 -20.26 2.42
C HIS A 546 -0.45 -21.51 1.70
N VAL A 547 -1.72 -21.48 1.32
CA VAL A 547 -2.35 -22.52 0.50
C VAL A 547 -1.98 -22.32 -0.97
N TYR A 548 -1.25 -23.27 -1.54
CA TYR A 548 -0.92 -23.34 -2.96
C TYR A 548 -1.61 -24.55 -3.60
N HIS A 549 -1.99 -24.45 -4.87
CA HIS A 549 -2.22 -25.64 -5.69
C HIS A 549 -0.97 -26.04 -6.47
N ASP A 550 -0.85 -27.33 -6.76
CA ASP A 550 0.16 -27.90 -7.64
C ASP A 550 -0.43 -28.34 -9.00
N THR A 551 0.44 -28.79 -9.91
CA THR A 551 0.04 -29.23 -11.26
C THR A 551 -0.81 -30.52 -11.28
N SER A 552 -0.91 -31.23 -10.15
CA SER A 552 -1.77 -32.41 -10.00
C SER A 552 -3.18 -32.07 -9.50
N GLY A 553 -3.42 -30.81 -9.13
CA GLY A 553 -4.67 -30.34 -8.54
C GLY A 553 -4.76 -30.54 -7.02
N SER A 554 -3.65 -30.90 -6.37
CA SER A 554 -3.58 -31.02 -4.91
C SER A 554 -3.31 -29.66 -4.26
N LEU A 555 -3.84 -29.47 -3.05
CA LEU A 555 -3.67 -28.25 -2.27
C LEU A 555 -2.67 -28.51 -1.15
N LEU A 556 -1.66 -27.64 -1.07
CA LEU A 556 -0.52 -27.76 -0.19
C LEU A 556 -0.36 -26.52 0.68
N ILE A 557 0.02 -26.71 1.94
CA ILE A 557 0.56 -25.62 2.75
C ILE A 557 2.06 -25.53 2.48
N ALA A 558 2.51 -24.38 1.98
CA ALA A 558 3.92 -24.15 1.67
C ALA A 558 4.32 -22.71 2.03
N ASN A 559 5.59 -22.54 2.41
CA ASN A 559 6.16 -21.22 2.68
C ASN A 559 6.83 -20.62 1.45
N GLN A 560 7.43 -19.44 1.63
CA GLN A 560 8.14 -18.71 0.58
C GLN A 560 9.32 -19.46 -0.08
N SER A 561 9.82 -20.56 0.49
CA SER A 561 10.87 -21.38 -0.13
C SER A 561 10.37 -22.36 -1.19
N THR A 562 9.04 -22.42 -1.39
CA THR A 562 8.43 -23.28 -2.41
C THR A 562 8.84 -22.89 -3.83
N SER A 563 8.91 -23.88 -4.72
CA SER A 563 9.07 -23.65 -6.16
C SER A 563 7.74 -23.40 -6.88
N LEU A 564 6.62 -23.49 -6.16
CA LEU A 564 5.29 -23.19 -6.71
C LEU A 564 5.16 -21.70 -7.02
N ALA A 565 4.46 -21.39 -8.11
CA ALA A 565 4.27 -20.01 -8.53
C ALA A 565 3.39 -19.25 -7.52
N LEU A 566 3.71 -17.98 -7.26
CA LEU A 566 2.89 -17.12 -6.39
C LEU A 566 1.40 -17.14 -6.80
N LYS A 567 1.13 -17.09 -8.10
CA LYS A 567 -0.24 -17.09 -8.63
C LYS A 567 -1.02 -18.37 -8.31
N SER A 568 -0.36 -19.48 -8.00
CA SER A 568 -1.05 -20.71 -7.58
C SER A 568 -1.49 -20.71 -6.12
N SER A 569 -1.18 -19.64 -5.38
CA SER A 569 -1.71 -19.37 -4.03
C SER A 569 -2.76 -18.26 -3.98
N GLN A 570 -3.09 -17.65 -5.12
CA GLN A 570 -4.02 -16.54 -5.21
C GLN A 570 -5.41 -17.05 -5.62
N TRP A 571 -6.41 -16.65 -4.84
CA TRP A 571 -7.79 -17.11 -4.98
C TRP A 571 -8.71 -15.92 -5.17
N LYS A 572 -9.54 -15.95 -6.21
CA LYS A 572 -10.63 -15.01 -6.34
C LYS A 572 -11.77 -15.40 -5.43
N LEU A 573 -12.25 -14.45 -4.64
CA LEU A 573 -13.43 -14.62 -3.80
C LEU A 573 -14.66 -14.29 -4.63
N VAL A 574 -15.55 -15.26 -4.79
CA VAL A 574 -16.82 -15.08 -5.51
C VAL A 574 -17.97 -15.58 -4.65
N ASN A 575 -19.20 -15.16 -5.00
CA ASN A 575 -20.41 -15.73 -4.41
C ASN A 575 -20.39 -17.26 -4.49
N GLY A 576 -20.88 -17.91 -3.45
CA GLY A 576 -20.99 -19.35 -3.39
C GLY A 576 -21.74 -19.89 -4.60
N LEU A 577 -21.14 -20.87 -5.27
CA LEU A 577 -21.72 -21.46 -6.49
C LEU A 577 -23.06 -22.15 -6.23
N ALA A 578 -23.31 -22.60 -4.99
CA ALA A 578 -24.58 -23.20 -4.55
C ALA A 578 -25.51 -22.23 -3.79
N ASP A 579 -24.97 -21.20 -3.16
CA ASP A 579 -25.70 -20.20 -2.38
C ASP A 579 -24.94 -18.88 -2.40
N SER A 580 -25.59 -17.81 -2.87
CA SER A 580 -24.98 -16.48 -2.98
C SER A 580 -24.65 -15.84 -1.63
N ASN A 581 -25.19 -16.37 -0.51
CA ASN A 581 -24.83 -15.92 0.84
C ASN A 581 -23.57 -16.61 1.39
N ALA A 582 -23.01 -17.58 0.66
CA ALA A 582 -21.78 -18.28 0.98
C ALA A 582 -20.65 -17.82 0.04
N VAL A 583 -19.46 -18.43 0.14
CA VAL A 583 -18.29 -18.09 -0.67
C VAL A 583 -17.78 -19.29 -1.48
N SER A 584 -17.29 -19.03 -2.67
CA SER A 584 -16.48 -19.96 -3.47
C SER A 584 -15.16 -19.30 -3.85
N PHE A 585 -14.13 -20.12 -4.04
CA PHE A 585 -12.77 -19.65 -4.32
C PHE A 585 -12.29 -20.16 -5.68
N GLU A 586 -12.19 -19.25 -6.65
CA GLU A 586 -11.68 -19.56 -8.00
C GLU A 586 -10.17 -19.32 -8.06
N SER A 587 -9.40 -20.16 -8.76
CA SER A 587 -7.97 -19.90 -8.93
C SER A 587 -7.71 -18.72 -9.87
N VAL A 588 -6.75 -17.87 -9.49
CA VAL A 588 -6.31 -16.75 -10.33
C VAL A 588 -5.56 -17.22 -11.58
N ASP A 589 -4.69 -18.23 -11.47
CA ASP A 589 -3.88 -18.74 -12.60
C ASP A 589 -4.58 -19.82 -13.44
N GLN A 590 -5.69 -20.37 -12.96
CA GLN A 590 -6.53 -21.35 -13.66
C GLN A 590 -8.01 -20.94 -13.57
N PRO A 591 -8.45 -19.92 -14.34
CA PRO A 591 -9.86 -19.51 -14.36
C PRO A 591 -10.80 -20.67 -14.68
N GLY A 592 -11.95 -20.72 -14.02
CA GLY A 592 -12.92 -21.82 -14.08
C GLY A 592 -12.62 -23.00 -13.14
N TYR A 593 -11.51 -22.98 -12.42
CA TYR A 593 -11.17 -23.98 -11.42
C TYR A 593 -11.37 -23.45 -10.00
N TYR A 594 -11.95 -24.27 -9.12
CA TYR A 594 -12.37 -23.86 -7.78
C TYR A 594 -11.83 -24.78 -6.69
N LEU A 595 -11.60 -24.23 -5.49
CA LEU A 595 -11.45 -25.01 -4.28
C LEU A 595 -12.73 -25.76 -3.97
N ARG A 596 -12.63 -27.08 -3.85
CA ARG A 596 -13.73 -27.95 -3.45
C ARG A 596 -13.26 -29.09 -2.59
N HIS A 597 -14.15 -29.65 -1.79
CA HIS A 597 -13.86 -30.94 -1.15
C HIS A 597 -14.18 -32.11 -2.10
N LYS A 598 -13.44 -33.21 -1.93
CA LYS A 598 -13.67 -34.50 -2.59
C LYS A 598 -13.00 -35.61 -1.79
N ASP A 599 -13.75 -36.66 -1.46
CA ASP A 599 -13.21 -37.84 -0.76
C ASP A 599 -12.44 -37.48 0.53
N GLY A 600 -12.91 -36.45 1.25
CA GLY A 600 -12.30 -35.93 2.49
C GLY A 600 -11.11 -34.99 2.31
N LYS A 601 -10.63 -34.78 1.08
CA LYS A 601 -9.56 -33.83 0.75
C LYS A 601 -10.13 -32.52 0.20
N VAL A 602 -9.38 -31.43 0.32
CA VAL A 602 -9.63 -30.21 -0.46
C VAL A 602 -8.70 -30.22 -1.68
N ILE A 603 -9.27 -29.99 -2.85
CA ILE A 603 -8.58 -29.99 -4.14
C ILE A 603 -9.00 -28.79 -4.97
N ILE A 604 -8.28 -28.52 -6.06
CA ILE A 604 -8.74 -27.63 -7.12
C ILE A 604 -9.30 -28.46 -8.27
N SER A 605 -10.43 -28.05 -8.83
CA SER A 605 -11.10 -28.77 -9.93
C SER A 605 -11.88 -27.81 -10.81
N GLN A 606 -11.94 -28.10 -12.11
CA GLN A 606 -12.74 -27.32 -13.06
C GLN A 606 -14.24 -27.46 -12.73
N ASN A 607 -14.97 -26.34 -12.78
CA ASN A 607 -16.41 -26.32 -12.62
C ASN A 607 -17.11 -27.03 -13.79
N ASP A 608 -17.79 -28.14 -13.48
CA ASP A 608 -18.54 -28.94 -14.45
C ASP A 608 -20.04 -28.56 -14.53
N GLY A 609 -20.46 -27.55 -13.76
CA GLY A 609 -21.83 -27.04 -13.70
C GLY A 609 -22.81 -27.89 -12.91
N THR A 610 -22.38 -29.04 -12.37
CA THR A 610 -23.25 -29.95 -11.62
C THR A 610 -23.57 -29.40 -10.22
N ASP A 611 -24.75 -29.72 -9.69
CA ASP A 611 -25.12 -29.33 -8.32
C ASP A 611 -24.17 -29.93 -7.28
N LEU A 612 -23.64 -31.14 -7.53
CA LEU A 612 -22.63 -31.75 -6.67
C LEU A 612 -21.38 -30.87 -6.61
N PHE A 613 -20.85 -30.46 -7.77
CA PHE A 613 -19.67 -29.57 -7.80
C PHE A 613 -19.94 -28.26 -7.07
N LYS A 614 -21.09 -27.61 -7.36
CA LYS A 614 -21.45 -26.34 -6.73
C LYS A 614 -21.51 -26.47 -5.21
N ASN A 615 -22.14 -27.52 -4.71
CA ASN A 615 -22.24 -27.79 -3.28
C ASN A 615 -20.85 -28.09 -2.65
N ASP A 616 -20.01 -28.86 -3.34
CA ASP A 616 -18.66 -29.22 -2.87
C ASP A 616 -17.67 -28.04 -2.89
N ALA A 617 -17.91 -27.06 -3.77
CA ALA A 617 -17.07 -25.87 -3.95
C ALA A 617 -17.59 -24.62 -3.22
N THR A 618 -18.68 -24.76 -2.46
CA THR A 618 -19.26 -23.66 -1.67
C THR A 618 -18.92 -23.85 -0.19
N TRP A 619 -18.53 -22.76 0.45
CA TRP A 619 -18.05 -22.72 1.83
C TRP A 619 -18.80 -21.66 2.62
N ILE A 620 -19.20 -22.01 3.84
CA ILE A 620 -19.73 -21.05 4.81
C ILE A 620 -18.53 -20.47 5.56
N MET A 621 -18.31 -19.17 5.43
CA MET A 621 -17.23 -18.45 6.11
C MET A 621 -17.68 -18.07 7.52
N HIS A 622 -16.86 -18.40 8.51
CA HIS A 622 -17.04 -18.04 9.92
C HIS A 622 -15.83 -17.23 10.41
N GLU A 623 -16.00 -16.50 11.51
CA GLU A 623 -14.86 -16.03 12.31
C GLU A 623 -13.94 -17.22 12.64
N GLY A 624 -12.63 -16.95 12.68
CA GLY A 624 -11.63 -17.98 12.91
C GLY A 624 -11.89 -18.74 14.20
N LEU A 625 -11.92 -20.07 14.10
CA LEU A 625 -12.22 -20.94 15.24
C LEU A 625 -11.21 -20.85 16.38
N SER A 626 -9.98 -20.41 16.08
CA SER A 626 -8.94 -20.14 17.09
C SER A 626 -8.83 -18.66 17.48
N ASP A 627 -9.10 -17.76 16.54
CA ASP A 627 -8.92 -16.32 16.70
C ASP A 627 -9.81 -15.57 15.71
N THR A 628 -10.55 -14.59 16.21
CA THR A 628 -11.50 -13.76 15.47
C THR A 628 -10.87 -12.89 14.39
N SER A 629 -9.55 -12.69 14.42
CA SER A 629 -8.80 -12.03 13.33
C SER A 629 -8.64 -12.92 12.10
N GLY A 630 -8.83 -14.24 12.26
CA GLY A 630 -8.82 -15.20 11.17
C GLY A 630 -10.21 -15.58 10.68
N ASN A 631 -10.24 -16.53 9.75
CA ASN A 631 -11.45 -17.08 9.13
C ASN A 631 -11.38 -18.61 9.12
N SER A 632 -12.52 -19.26 9.28
CA SER A 632 -12.67 -20.70 9.15
C SER A 632 -13.79 -21.03 8.16
N PHE A 633 -13.56 -22.05 7.33
CA PHE A 633 -14.43 -22.37 6.19
C PHE A 633 -15.12 -23.71 6.39
N GLU A 634 -16.41 -23.69 6.72
CA GLU A 634 -17.24 -24.88 6.83
C GLU A 634 -17.74 -25.30 5.44
N THR A 635 -17.81 -26.59 5.16
CA THR A 635 -18.41 -27.08 3.91
C THR A 635 -19.90 -26.73 3.87
N TYR A 636 -20.43 -26.35 2.71
CA TYR A 636 -21.85 -26.05 2.56
C TYR A 636 -22.76 -27.29 2.72
N ASN A 637 -22.34 -28.45 2.20
CA ASN A 637 -23.15 -29.66 2.15
C ASN A 637 -22.84 -30.73 3.22
N TYR A 638 -21.83 -30.53 4.09
CA TYR A 638 -21.50 -31.42 5.20
C TYR A 638 -21.28 -30.64 6.50
N SER A 639 -22.38 -30.26 7.18
CA SER A 639 -22.28 -29.45 8.39
C SER A 639 -21.35 -30.06 9.45
N GLY A 640 -20.57 -29.19 10.10
CA GLY A 640 -19.55 -29.51 11.09
C GLY A 640 -18.19 -29.91 10.51
N GLN A 641 -18.00 -29.88 9.19
CA GLN A 641 -16.73 -30.15 8.51
C GLN A 641 -16.08 -28.86 8.03
N TYR A 642 -14.82 -28.64 8.40
CA TYR A 642 -14.08 -27.42 8.08
C TYR A 642 -12.83 -27.71 7.27
N ILE A 643 -12.44 -26.77 6.39
CA ILE A 643 -11.10 -26.77 5.80
C ILE A 643 -10.08 -26.69 6.94
N ARG A 644 -9.11 -27.61 6.93
CA ARG A 644 -7.92 -27.51 7.77
C ARG A 644 -6.71 -28.07 7.07
N HIS A 645 -5.53 -27.63 7.48
CA HIS A 645 -4.30 -28.28 7.03
C HIS A 645 -3.96 -29.51 7.89
N TYR A 646 -3.34 -30.51 7.26
CA TYR A 646 -2.89 -31.75 7.88
C TYR A 646 -1.78 -32.41 7.04
N ASN A 647 -0.62 -32.67 7.63
CA ASN A 647 0.53 -33.27 6.92
C ASN A 647 0.87 -32.57 5.60
N SER A 648 0.83 -31.23 5.59
CA SER A 648 1.05 -30.36 4.43
C SER A 648 -0.06 -30.33 3.37
N TYR A 649 -1.16 -31.07 3.53
CA TYR A 649 -2.31 -31.02 2.62
C TYR A 649 -3.49 -30.31 3.26
N LEU A 650 -4.48 -29.92 2.45
CA LEU A 650 -5.78 -29.52 2.95
C LEU A 650 -6.81 -30.65 2.93
N ILE A 651 -7.55 -30.77 4.03
CA ILE A 651 -8.64 -31.73 4.20
C ILE A 651 -9.87 -31.04 4.75
N ILE A 652 -11.01 -31.73 4.70
CA ILE A 652 -12.17 -31.39 5.52
C ILE A 652 -12.21 -32.29 6.75
N SER A 653 -12.43 -31.73 7.94
CA SER A 653 -12.68 -32.54 9.14
C SER A 653 -13.56 -31.84 10.17
N SER A 654 -14.13 -32.62 11.08
CA SER A 654 -14.66 -32.10 12.34
C SER A 654 -13.56 -31.51 13.19
N ILE A 655 -13.87 -30.43 13.92
CA ILE A 655 -12.93 -29.74 14.81
C ILE A 655 -13.20 -30.18 16.24
N THR A 656 -12.23 -30.88 16.83
CA THR A 656 -12.40 -31.55 18.13
C THR A 656 -11.34 -31.18 19.16
N THR A 657 -10.21 -30.64 18.71
CA THR A 657 -9.09 -30.23 19.54
C THR A 657 -8.73 -28.77 19.31
N ASP A 658 -7.94 -28.18 20.22
CA ASP A 658 -7.44 -26.81 20.01
C ASP A 658 -6.44 -26.73 18.86
N LEU A 659 -5.70 -27.81 18.58
CA LEU A 659 -4.87 -27.89 17.38
C LEU A 659 -5.72 -27.89 16.11
N ASP A 660 -6.85 -28.59 16.10
CA ASP A 660 -7.76 -28.56 14.96
C ASP A 660 -8.28 -27.14 14.70
N LYS A 661 -8.58 -26.36 15.75
CA LYS A 661 -9.01 -24.96 15.61
C LYS A 661 -7.91 -24.10 14.99
N LEU A 662 -6.68 -24.26 15.46
CA LEU A 662 -5.51 -23.57 14.92
C LEU A 662 -5.30 -23.94 13.44
N ASP A 663 -5.39 -25.23 13.10
CA ASP A 663 -5.19 -25.74 11.74
C ASP A 663 -6.31 -25.35 10.77
N ALA A 664 -7.51 -25.07 11.28
CA ALA A 664 -8.69 -24.65 10.54
C ALA A 664 -8.89 -23.12 10.48
N THR A 665 -7.99 -22.35 11.11
CA THR A 665 -8.01 -20.89 11.07
C THR A 665 -7.01 -20.38 10.03
N PHE A 666 -7.47 -19.51 9.14
CA PHE A 666 -6.65 -18.90 8.10
C PHE A 666 -6.78 -17.37 8.14
N ILE A 667 -5.68 -16.67 7.91
CA ILE A 667 -5.70 -15.24 7.62
C ILE A 667 -5.90 -15.09 6.11
N LEU A 668 -6.95 -14.37 5.71
CA LEU A 668 -7.14 -13.97 4.32
C LEU A 668 -6.32 -12.72 4.05
N GLU A 669 -5.16 -12.91 3.44
CA GLU A 669 -4.34 -11.81 2.93
C GLU A 669 -4.98 -11.29 1.66
N LYS A 670 -5.90 -10.34 1.85
CA LYS A 670 -6.60 -9.67 0.76
C LYS A 670 -5.60 -8.95 -0.14
N GLN A 671 -5.83 -9.00 -1.44
CA GLN A 671 -5.03 -8.32 -2.45
C GLN A 671 -5.96 -7.36 -3.16
#